data_AF-A0A3G8MAJ4-F1
#
_entry.id   AF-A0A3G8MAJ4-F1
#
_cell.length_a   1.000
_cell.length_b   1.000
_cell.length_c   1.000
_cell.angle_alpha   90.00
_cell.angle_beta   90.00
_cell.angle_gamma   90.00
#
_symmetry.space_group_name_H-M   'P 1'
#
loop_
_entity.id
_entity.type
_entity.pdbx_description
1 polymer ?
#
loop_
_entity_poly.entity_id
_entity_poly.type
_entity_poly.pdbx_seq_one_letter_code
_entity_poly.pdbx_strand_id
1 'polypeptide(L)'
;MFPPTSLVLAVFFWASLGGPTFAGSDLSAACRAAEIETRIAKCTEIIAHGKRETKRNQLFAYISRAAAYRAKGDFDRALADLDKALRLSPKSAPALLERGSIYHDRGDFDRAIADYSAAISAQPKSATAFFGRAESYRAKNNLDSAIADYDVVLQLDKNLAMAHSGRANAYRYKGDLDRALADFDAALTLDPKSAPTHVLRGAIYHSKGNLDRAIADFDKAIELDPRYTSAFVERANAFRGKHELERAKQDLEAALKLNPRLGPAKVALDELNRLLAAGGAHPGDATPPAPAPAAPPIARRLILVAAGLALMAFVVGGFWFKGARGNRVESASKEPSHAGRRTFKVTALDCAEEVAVLRREVGPVVGGEEHLAFDVLNGRMIVLDTALPISPDTIINAVRRTGMTADEWRLEGREPSDASDRRRRQQVWFTSLSGLFVAAGFVIHIWLAGGFGEALRLLGGHDGKSMPLPEAAAYALAVIFGVRFVIVKAWYAALGLRPDMNLLMVIAVAGAVAIGEWFEAATVAFLFALSLTLESWSVARARHAISALLDLAPPTVRLLRSDGSEADAPAAEIRPGERFVVRAGERIALDGRVVMGVSAVNQAPITGESVPVEKEPGAEVFAGTINGDGALTVEATRTAEDTMLARIIRMVEEAHARRAPSEQWVEQFARVYTPSVMAFALVVFLGPPLAFGGAWDDWFYRALVLLVIACPCALVISTPVSIVAALASSARAGVLVKGGAYLELPARLKAIAMDKTGTITRGEPEVVRVVPFGTHTDAELLARAAALEARSTHPLARAILHKAQERMDVIAPATEVQALKGKGLTGMFDGEPFWLGSHRYVVERGQDTPQSAELAEALEGDGNTVIVVGNARHVCGLIAVADTIRPEAGEMVRQLHAAGILHIVMLTGDNRVTAEAIAREVGVDEVYAELLPEDKVKKIDELVGRYGVVAMVGDGVNDAPALARASLGIAMGAIGSDAAIETADVALMTDDISKLPWLVRHAKRTLAIIRQNIAFSLGVKALFMALTFAGLATLWGAIAADVGASLVVIANALRLLRPARVRDAGSRP
;
A
#
# COMPACT_ATOMS: atom_id res chain seq x y z
N MET A 1 7.34 33.63 -7.86
CA MET A 1 6.71 34.85 -7.34
C MET A 1 5.38 34.99 -8.09
N PHE A 2 4.27 34.62 -7.46
CA PHE A 2 2.90 34.73 -7.99
C PHE A 2 1.98 35.15 -6.85
N PRO A 3 1.01 36.06 -7.07
CA PRO A 3 0.27 36.72 -6.01
C PRO A 3 -0.85 35.83 -5.42
N PRO A 4 -1.30 36.12 -4.18
CA PRO A 4 -2.20 35.26 -3.41
C PRO A 4 -3.65 35.76 -3.50
N THR A 5 -4.34 35.50 -4.60
CA THR A 5 -5.80 35.79 -4.69
C THR A 5 -6.61 34.68 -5.37
N SER A 6 -5.99 33.57 -5.78
CA SER A 6 -6.67 32.52 -6.56
C SER A 6 -7.14 31.30 -5.76
N LEU A 7 -7.05 31.29 -4.42
CA LEU A 7 -7.32 30.07 -3.64
C LEU A 7 -8.70 29.98 -2.97
N VAL A 8 -9.53 31.04 -3.00
CA VAL A 8 -10.80 31.07 -2.24
C VAL A 8 -12.06 30.93 -3.11
N LEU A 9 -11.95 30.99 -4.45
CA LEU A 9 -13.07 30.75 -5.36
C LEU A 9 -13.14 29.32 -5.95
N ALA A 10 -12.19 28.46 -5.61
CA ALA A 10 -12.09 27.10 -6.17
C ALA A 10 -12.99 26.06 -5.48
N VAL A 11 -13.63 26.38 -4.35
CA VAL A 11 -14.39 25.42 -3.53
C VAL A 11 -15.90 25.44 -3.82
N PHE A 12 -16.44 26.49 -4.45
CA PHE A 12 -17.87 26.56 -4.83
C PHE A 12 -18.17 26.22 -6.31
N PHE A 13 -17.14 26.04 -7.15
CA PHE A 13 -17.33 25.81 -8.61
C PHE A 13 -17.19 24.34 -9.04
N TRP A 14 -16.97 23.41 -8.11
CA TRP A 14 -16.66 21.99 -8.42
C TRP A 14 -17.84 21.02 -8.27
N ALA A 15 -19.05 21.53 -7.98
CA ALA A 15 -20.28 20.74 -7.94
C ALA A 15 -21.12 20.82 -9.24
N SER A 16 -20.64 21.50 -10.28
CA SER A 16 -21.43 21.67 -11.51
C SER A 16 -20.57 21.88 -12.77
N LEU A 17 -19.73 20.91 -13.15
CA LEU A 17 -19.16 20.88 -14.50
C LEU A 17 -19.08 19.43 -15.02
N GLY A 18 -20.14 19.02 -15.70
CA GLY A 18 -19.96 18.17 -16.87
C GLY A 18 -19.18 18.93 -17.94
N GLY A 19 -18.18 18.28 -18.51
CA GLY A 19 -17.61 18.52 -19.84
C GLY A 19 -16.80 19.82 -20.05
N PRO A 20 -15.71 19.78 -20.83
CA PRO A 20 -14.93 20.97 -21.15
C PRO A 20 -15.70 21.88 -22.11
N THR A 21 -16.03 23.10 -21.69
CA THR A 21 -16.50 24.17 -22.56
C THR A 21 -15.31 24.80 -23.29
N PHE A 22 -15.13 24.38 -24.53
CA PHE A 22 -14.37 25.13 -25.53
C PHE A 22 -15.15 26.40 -25.89
N ALA A 23 -14.53 27.57 -25.74
CA ALA A 23 -15.05 28.82 -26.25
C ALA A 23 -14.94 28.87 -27.79
N GLY A 24 -16.06 29.15 -28.47
CA GLY A 24 -16.13 29.34 -29.92
C GLY A 24 -17.59 29.36 -30.45
N SER A 25 -18.11 30.56 -30.70
CA SER A 25 -19.30 30.93 -31.52
C SER A 25 -20.61 30.11 -31.43
N ASP A 26 -21.51 30.56 -30.56
CA ASP A 26 -22.95 30.91 -30.74
C ASP A 26 -23.93 30.20 -31.73
N LEU A 27 -23.78 28.91 -32.03
CA LEU A 27 -24.92 28.08 -32.52
C LEU A 27 -25.20 26.82 -31.67
N SER A 28 -24.28 26.42 -30.79
CA SER A 28 -24.41 25.22 -29.94
C SER A 28 -25.21 25.43 -28.64
N ALA A 29 -25.58 26.67 -28.31
CA ALA A 29 -26.44 27.00 -27.17
C ALA A 29 -27.92 26.64 -27.45
N ALA A 30 -28.36 26.71 -28.71
CA ALA A 30 -29.77 26.51 -29.10
C ALA A 30 -30.27 25.05 -28.93
N CYS A 31 -29.42 24.05 -29.16
CA CYS A 31 -29.74 22.62 -29.00
C CYS A 31 -29.87 22.13 -27.54
N ARG A 32 -29.71 23.00 -26.53
CA ARG A 32 -29.72 22.64 -25.11
C ARG A 32 -31.05 22.93 -24.39
N ALA A 33 -32.14 23.12 -25.13
CA ALA A 33 -33.46 23.38 -24.54
C ALA A 33 -33.90 22.22 -23.61
N ALA A 34 -34.47 22.55 -22.45
CA ALA A 34 -34.95 21.56 -21.47
C ALA A 34 -36.14 20.75 -22.01
N GLU A 35 -37.03 21.41 -22.77
CA GLU A 35 -38.21 20.80 -23.37
C GLU A 35 -37.86 19.96 -24.61
N ILE A 36 -38.38 18.72 -24.65
CA ILE A 36 -38.03 17.70 -25.65
C ILE A 36 -38.38 18.15 -27.08
N GLU A 37 -39.58 18.69 -27.29
CA GLU A 37 -40.04 19.13 -28.63
C GLU A 37 -39.21 20.31 -29.16
N THR A 38 -38.93 21.30 -28.30
CA THR A 38 -38.10 22.45 -28.66
C THR A 38 -36.67 22.03 -28.98
N ARG A 39 -36.13 21.05 -28.26
CA ARG A 39 -34.80 20.47 -28.53
C ARG A 39 -34.76 19.81 -29.90
N ILE A 40 -35.78 19.01 -30.24
CA ILE A 40 -35.88 18.35 -31.55
C ILE A 40 -35.95 19.38 -32.68
N ALA A 41 -36.78 20.42 -32.54
CA ALA A 41 -36.94 21.47 -33.54
C ALA A 41 -35.62 22.22 -33.81
N LYS A 42 -34.96 22.72 -32.75
CA LYS A 42 -33.71 23.49 -32.86
C LYS A 42 -32.54 22.66 -33.37
N CYS A 43 -32.43 21.40 -32.96
CA CYS A 43 -31.40 20.50 -33.49
C CYS A 43 -31.65 20.13 -34.96
N THR A 44 -32.92 20.06 -35.38
CA THR A 44 -33.28 19.83 -36.79
C THR A 44 -32.89 21.00 -37.68
N GLU A 45 -33.05 22.23 -37.20
CA GLU A 45 -32.60 23.45 -37.89
C GLU A 45 -31.08 23.43 -38.13
N ILE A 46 -30.28 23.17 -37.09
CA ILE A 46 -28.81 23.06 -37.18
C ILE A 46 -28.38 21.98 -38.18
N ILE A 47 -29.08 20.84 -38.20
CA ILE A 47 -28.81 19.75 -39.15
C ILE A 47 -29.16 20.17 -40.59
N ALA A 48 -30.21 20.97 -40.79
CA ALA A 48 -30.65 21.43 -42.11
C ALA A 48 -29.65 22.39 -42.79
N HIS A 49 -28.83 23.12 -42.01
CA HIS A 49 -27.76 23.97 -42.56
C HIS A 49 -26.67 23.20 -43.33
N GLY A 50 -26.58 21.87 -43.15
CA GLY A 50 -25.72 20.99 -43.94
C GLY A 50 -24.28 21.50 -44.01
N LYS A 51 -23.66 21.54 -45.21
CA LYS A 51 -22.25 21.95 -45.39
C LYS A 51 -21.90 23.35 -44.87
N ARG A 52 -22.89 24.22 -44.57
CA ARG A 52 -22.66 25.57 -44.02
C ARG A 52 -22.37 25.56 -42.52
N GLU A 53 -22.62 24.44 -41.84
CA GLU A 53 -22.45 24.28 -40.40
C GLU A 53 -21.20 23.45 -40.07
N THR A 54 -20.60 23.69 -38.90
CA THR A 54 -19.39 22.95 -38.52
C THR A 54 -19.71 21.48 -38.22
N LYS A 55 -18.80 20.56 -38.59
CA LYS A 55 -18.94 19.12 -38.29
C LYS A 55 -19.16 18.86 -36.80
N ARG A 56 -18.56 19.69 -35.93
CA ARG A 56 -18.71 19.63 -34.47
C ARG A 56 -20.14 19.96 -34.03
N ASN A 57 -20.75 21.01 -34.58
CA ASN A 57 -22.12 21.41 -34.27
C ASN A 57 -23.15 20.41 -34.82
N GLN A 58 -22.91 19.88 -36.03
CA GLN A 58 -23.73 18.80 -36.59
C GLN A 58 -23.68 17.53 -35.74
N LEU A 59 -22.48 17.11 -35.32
CA LEU A 59 -22.29 15.97 -34.44
C LEU A 59 -23.08 16.13 -33.13
N PHE A 60 -22.97 17.31 -32.51
CA PHE A 60 -23.71 17.63 -31.29
C PHE A 60 -25.24 17.64 -31.51
N ALA A 61 -25.71 18.18 -32.63
CA ALA A 61 -27.13 18.25 -32.95
C ALA A 61 -27.74 16.85 -33.19
N TYR A 62 -27.04 15.97 -33.91
CA TYR A 62 -27.47 14.58 -34.10
C TYR A 62 -27.57 13.81 -32.77
N ILE A 63 -26.55 13.90 -31.91
CA ILE A 63 -26.54 13.22 -30.59
C ILE A 63 -27.66 13.77 -29.69
N SER A 64 -27.80 15.10 -29.62
CA SER A 64 -28.80 15.75 -28.76
C SER A 64 -30.24 15.47 -29.20
N ARG A 65 -30.48 15.38 -30.52
CA ARG A 65 -31.79 15.02 -31.07
C ARG A 65 -32.09 13.53 -30.89
N ALA A 66 -31.08 12.66 -31.01
CA ALA A 66 -31.24 11.23 -30.72
C ALA A 66 -31.64 10.97 -29.26
N ALA A 67 -31.01 11.65 -28.29
CA ALA A 67 -31.39 11.56 -26.88
C ALA A 67 -32.85 12.02 -26.64
N ALA A 68 -33.30 13.04 -27.37
CA ALA A 68 -34.69 13.51 -27.31
C ALA A 68 -35.69 12.48 -27.90
N TYR A 69 -35.35 11.85 -29.02
CA TYR A 69 -36.16 10.77 -29.61
C TYR A 69 -36.23 9.55 -28.69
N ARG A 70 -35.11 9.15 -28.07
CA ARG A 70 -35.06 8.08 -27.07
C ARG A 70 -35.98 8.35 -25.88
N ALA A 71 -36.00 9.59 -25.37
CA ALA A 71 -36.90 9.98 -24.28
C ALA A 71 -38.39 9.88 -24.64
N LYS A 72 -38.74 9.98 -25.93
CA LYS A 72 -40.11 9.73 -26.44
C LYS A 72 -40.38 8.25 -26.75
N GLY A 73 -39.39 7.36 -26.59
CA GLY A 73 -39.47 5.96 -26.99
C GLY A 73 -39.31 5.71 -28.51
N ASP A 74 -38.97 6.73 -29.30
CA ASP A 74 -38.74 6.60 -30.75
C ASP A 74 -37.29 6.17 -31.03
N PHE A 75 -37.00 4.92 -30.70
CA PHE A 75 -35.65 4.36 -30.79
C PHE A 75 -35.12 4.29 -32.22
N ASP A 76 -35.99 4.12 -33.24
CA ASP A 76 -35.55 4.00 -34.64
C ASP A 76 -34.99 5.33 -35.18
N ARG A 77 -35.67 6.45 -34.91
CA ARG A 77 -35.14 7.77 -35.28
C ARG A 77 -33.90 8.12 -34.48
N ALA A 78 -33.84 7.73 -33.21
CA ALA A 78 -32.65 7.93 -32.38
C ALA A 78 -31.42 7.20 -32.94
N LEU A 79 -31.56 5.92 -33.29
CA LEU A 79 -30.48 5.14 -33.91
C LEU A 79 -30.04 5.73 -35.26
N ALA A 80 -30.98 6.15 -36.10
CA ALA A 80 -30.67 6.76 -37.40
C ALA A 80 -29.85 8.06 -37.27
N ASP A 81 -30.12 8.87 -36.24
CA ASP A 81 -29.34 10.07 -35.95
C ASP A 81 -27.95 9.74 -35.37
N LEU A 82 -27.85 8.71 -34.53
CA LEU A 82 -26.56 8.26 -33.98
C LEU A 82 -25.66 7.63 -35.04
N ASP A 83 -26.22 6.92 -36.01
CA ASP A 83 -25.47 6.40 -37.16
C ASP A 83 -24.91 7.54 -38.01
N LYS A 84 -25.68 8.62 -38.21
CA LYS A 84 -25.19 9.83 -38.88
C LYS A 84 -24.10 10.52 -38.06
N ALA A 85 -24.27 10.62 -36.74
CA ALA A 85 -23.24 11.14 -35.84
C ALA A 85 -21.93 10.33 -35.93
N LEU A 86 -22.00 9.01 -35.97
CA LEU A 86 -20.83 8.13 -36.05
C LEU A 86 -20.18 8.11 -37.44
N ARG A 87 -20.93 8.39 -38.51
CA ARG A 87 -20.33 8.68 -39.84
C ARG A 87 -19.54 9.99 -39.84
N LEU A 88 -19.97 11.00 -39.07
CA LEU A 88 -19.24 12.26 -38.93
C LEU A 88 -18.02 12.12 -38.02
N SER A 89 -18.12 11.34 -36.95
CA SER A 89 -17.03 11.07 -36.00
C SER A 89 -17.11 9.62 -35.48
N PRO A 90 -16.39 8.68 -36.10
CA PRO A 90 -16.46 7.25 -35.75
C PRO A 90 -16.04 6.91 -34.32
N LYS A 91 -15.24 7.76 -33.68
CA LYS A 91 -14.75 7.59 -32.30
C LYS A 91 -15.47 8.50 -31.29
N SER A 92 -16.66 9.00 -31.63
CA SER A 92 -17.45 9.84 -30.73
C SER A 92 -18.00 9.03 -29.56
N ALA A 93 -17.30 9.08 -28.41
CA ALA A 93 -17.72 8.37 -27.20
C ALA A 93 -19.16 8.69 -26.76
N PRO A 94 -19.66 9.95 -26.80
CA PRO A 94 -21.07 10.23 -26.45
C PRO A 94 -22.07 9.60 -27.40
N ALA A 95 -21.77 9.51 -28.70
CA ALA A 95 -22.66 8.85 -29.67
C ALA A 95 -22.68 7.32 -29.48
N LEU A 96 -21.52 6.72 -29.21
CA LEU A 96 -21.40 5.28 -28.92
C LEU A 96 -22.13 4.91 -27.61
N LEU A 97 -22.00 5.73 -26.56
CA LEU A 97 -22.71 5.54 -25.28
C LEU A 97 -24.23 5.56 -25.45
N GLU A 98 -24.77 6.58 -26.13
CA GLU A 98 -26.21 6.69 -26.35
C GLU A 98 -26.74 5.54 -27.22
N ARG A 99 -25.99 5.14 -28.25
CA ARG A 99 -26.39 4.02 -29.13
C ARG A 99 -26.35 2.69 -28.41
N GLY A 100 -25.29 2.45 -27.63
CA GLY A 100 -25.17 1.26 -26.78
C GLY A 100 -26.28 1.17 -25.75
N SER A 101 -26.72 2.30 -25.19
CA SER A 101 -27.83 2.33 -24.22
C SER A 101 -29.18 2.03 -24.87
N ILE A 102 -29.43 2.49 -26.10
CA ILE A 102 -30.63 2.10 -26.86
C ILE A 102 -30.63 0.60 -27.21
N TYR A 103 -29.47 0.05 -27.59
CA TYR A 103 -29.36 -1.39 -27.85
C TYR A 103 -29.61 -2.21 -26.57
N HIS A 104 -29.10 -1.76 -25.42
CA HIS A 104 -29.40 -2.38 -24.12
C HIS A 104 -30.91 -2.38 -23.83
N ASP A 105 -31.58 -1.23 -23.98
CA ASP A 105 -33.02 -1.10 -23.72
C ASP A 105 -33.87 -1.99 -24.67
N ARG A 106 -33.37 -2.28 -25.88
CA ARG A 106 -33.98 -3.21 -26.83
C ARG A 106 -33.64 -4.68 -26.58
N GLY A 107 -32.76 -4.98 -25.63
CA GLY A 107 -32.27 -6.34 -25.35
C GLY A 107 -31.20 -6.86 -26.33
N ASP A 108 -30.68 -6.02 -27.24
CA ASP A 108 -29.57 -6.35 -28.14
C ASP A 108 -28.23 -6.11 -27.42
N PHE A 109 -27.94 -6.96 -26.43
CA PHE A 109 -26.80 -6.77 -25.54
C PHE A 109 -25.45 -6.90 -26.25
N ASP A 110 -25.35 -7.65 -27.34
CA ASP A 110 -24.10 -7.81 -28.09
C ASP A 110 -23.67 -6.52 -28.79
N ARG A 111 -24.62 -5.85 -29.46
CA ARG A 111 -24.34 -4.53 -30.04
C ARG A 111 -24.11 -3.47 -28.96
N ALA A 112 -24.82 -3.55 -27.84
CA ALA A 112 -24.59 -2.67 -26.70
C ALA A 112 -23.15 -2.81 -26.17
N ILE A 113 -22.68 -4.04 -25.93
CA ILE A 113 -21.32 -4.32 -25.44
C ILE A 113 -20.26 -3.84 -26.43
N ALA A 114 -20.47 -4.04 -27.73
CA ALA A 114 -19.57 -3.57 -28.78
C ALA A 114 -19.45 -2.03 -28.76
N ASP A 115 -20.58 -1.32 -28.69
CA ASP A 115 -20.61 0.15 -28.65
C ASP A 115 -20.00 0.69 -27.36
N TYR A 116 -20.27 0.09 -26.20
CA TYR A 116 -19.63 0.48 -24.95
C TYR A 116 -18.11 0.21 -24.96
N SER A 117 -17.67 -0.90 -25.54
CA SER A 117 -16.23 -1.21 -25.68
C SER A 117 -15.52 -0.24 -26.63
N ALA A 118 -16.19 0.16 -27.71
CA ALA A 118 -15.70 1.21 -28.60
C ALA A 118 -15.65 2.58 -27.88
N ALA A 119 -16.65 2.89 -27.04
CA ALA A 119 -16.66 4.10 -26.23
C ALA A 119 -15.52 4.11 -25.19
N ILE A 120 -15.23 2.98 -24.54
CA ILE A 120 -14.10 2.81 -23.61
C ILE A 120 -12.78 2.98 -24.34
N SER A 121 -12.64 2.42 -25.54
CA SER A 121 -11.43 2.58 -26.37
C SER A 121 -11.19 4.04 -26.76
N ALA A 122 -12.26 4.82 -26.97
CA ALA A 122 -12.18 6.25 -27.23
C ALA A 122 -11.94 7.09 -25.96
N GLN A 123 -12.48 6.66 -24.81
CA GLN A 123 -12.33 7.33 -23.52
C GLN A 123 -12.10 6.32 -22.39
N PRO A 124 -10.83 5.95 -22.11
CA PRO A 124 -10.48 4.86 -21.18
C PRO A 124 -10.89 5.06 -19.72
N LYS A 125 -11.31 6.27 -19.33
CA LYS A 125 -11.74 6.62 -17.97
C LYS A 125 -13.24 6.94 -17.88
N SER A 126 -14.05 6.42 -18.81
CA SER A 126 -15.50 6.67 -18.84
C SER A 126 -16.25 5.69 -17.94
N ALA A 127 -16.54 6.09 -16.70
CA ALA A 127 -17.31 5.29 -15.74
C ALA A 127 -18.70 4.89 -16.30
N THR A 128 -19.36 5.79 -17.04
CA THR A 128 -20.66 5.51 -17.68
C THR A 128 -20.57 4.40 -18.73
N ALA A 129 -19.46 4.31 -19.47
CA ALA A 129 -19.27 3.26 -20.48
C ALA A 129 -19.03 1.89 -19.85
N PHE A 130 -18.20 1.83 -18.79
CA PHE A 130 -18.02 0.60 -18.01
C PHE A 130 -19.31 0.18 -17.33
N PHE A 131 -20.07 1.10 -16.74
CA PHE A 131 -21.36 0.80 -16.10
C PHE A 131 -22.39 0.25 -17.10
N GLY A 132 -22.54 0.89 -18.26
CA GLY A 132 -23.45 0.40 -19.31
C GLY A 132 -23.06 -0.98 -19.86
N ARG A 133 -21.75 -1.26 -19.96
CA ARG A 133 -21.24 -2.56 -20.37
C ARG A 133 -21.44 -3.62 -19.29
N ALA A 134 -21.23 -3.28 -18.02
CA ALA A 134 -21.47 -4.14 -16.87
C ALA A 134 -22.95 -4.57 -16.79
N GLU A 135 -23.88 -3.64 -16.97
CA GLU A 135 -25.32 -3.95 -16.99
C GLU A 135 -25.68 -4.88 -18.16
N SER A 136 -25.08 -4.67 -19.33
CA SER A 136 -25.28 -5.54 -20.49
C SER A 136 -24.70 -6.94 -20.28
N TYR A 137 -23.51 -7.06 -19.67
CA TYR A 137 -22.92 -8.35 -19.29
C TYR A 137 -23.76 -9.08 -18.24
N ARG A 138 -24.25 -8.36 -17.22
CA ARG A 138 -25.13 -8.91 -16.18
C ARG A 138 -26.43 -9.43 -16.79
N ALA A 139 -27.04 -8.70 -17.72
CA ALA A 139 -28.24 -9.12 -18.42
C ALA A 139 -28.02 -10.36 -19.31
N LYS A 140 -26.81 -10.54 -19.87
CA LYS A 140 -26.38 -11.77 -20.56
C LYS A 140 -25.97 -12.91 -19.62
N ASN A 141 -26.10 -12.73 -18.30
CA ASN A 141 -25.62 -13.65 -17.28
C ASN A 141 -24.10 -13.91 -17.32
N ASN A 142 -23.32 -13.01 -17.95
CA ASN A 142 -21.86 -13.00 -17.86
C ASN A 142 -21.43 -12.20 -16.63
N LEU A 143 -21.59 -12.82 -15.45
CA LEU A 143 -21.45 -12.15 -14.16
C LEU A 143 -20.01 -11.71 -13.87
N ASP A 144 -19.00 -12.46 -14.32
CA ASP A 144 -17.59 -12.15 -14.06
C ASP A 144 -17.15 -10.88 -14.80
N SER A 145 -17.50 -10.76 -16.09
CA SER A 145 -17.22 -9.52 -16.84
C SER A 145 -18.02 -8.34 -16.29
N ALA A 146 -19.25 -8.58 -15.80
CA ALA A 146 -20.04 -7.54 -15.16
C ALA A 146 -19.39 -7.03 -13.87
N ILE A 147 -18.94 -7.93 -12.99
CA ILE A 147 -18.26 -7.58 -11.73
C ILE A 147 -16.97 -6.82 -12.02
N ALA A 148 -16.14 -7.28 -12.96
CA ALA A 148 -14.91 -6.60 -13.35
C ALA A 148 -15.18 -5.16 -13.84
N ASP A 149 -16.22 -4.96 -14.65
CA ASP A 149 -16.58 -3.62 -15.11
C ASP A 149 -17.15 -2.76 -13.96
N TYR A 150 -17.95 -3.31 -13.03
CA TYR A 150 -18.39 -2.57 -11.84
C TYR A 150 -17.21 -2.19 -10.92
N ASP A 151 -16.20 -3.05 -10.78
CA ASP A 151 -14.99 -2.75 -10.02
C ASP A 151 -14.27 -1.53 -10.61
N VAL A 152 -14.14 -1.48 -11.94
CA VAL A 152 -13.58 -0.32 -12.63
C VAL A 152 -14.44 0.92 -12.41
N VAL A 153 -15.77 0.81 -12.47
CA VAL A 153 -16.69 1.92 -12.17
C VAL A 153 -16.45 2.45 -10.76
N LEU A 154 -16.31 1.57 -9.77
CA LEU A 154 -16.11 1.94 -8.37
C LEU A 154 -14.68 2.44 -8.06
N GLN A 155 -13.69 2.06 -8.87
CA GLN A 155 -12.36 2.68 -8.85
C GLN A 155 -12.39 4.12 -9.38
N LEU A 156 -13.21 4.39 -10.41
CA LEU A 156 -13.36 5.72 -11.00
C LEU A 156 -14.26 6.63 -10.15
N ASP A 157 -15.37 6.10 -9.63
CA ASP A 157 -16.30 6.77 -8.73
C ASP A 157 -16.84 5.80 -7.66
N LYS A 158 -16.16 5.80 -6.51
CA LYS A 158 -16.50 4.97 -5.35
C LYS A 158 -17.84 5.31 -4.69
N ASN A 159 -18.41 6.48 -4.98
CA ASN A 159 -19.64 6.97 -4.36
C ASN A 159 -20.88 6.69 -5.21
N LEU A 160 -20.75 5.94 -6.31
CA LEU A 160 -21.87 5.60 -7.17
C LEU A 160 -22.69 4.43 -6.58
N ALA A 161 -23.76 4.76 -5.85
CA ALA A 161 -24.62 3.77 -5.19
C ALA A 161 -25.15 2.69 -6.14
N MET A 162 -25.51 3.07 -7.37
CA MET A 162 -26.01 2.13 -8.38
C MET A 162 -24.97 1.09 -8.81
N ALA A 163 -23.67 1.42 -8.79
CA ALA A 163 -22.61 0.46 -9.12
C ALA A 163 -22.40 -0.56 -8.00
N HIS A 164 -22.48 -0.13 -6.73
CA HIS A 164 -22.52 -1.05 -5.59
C HIS A 164 -23.74 -1.97 -5.66
N SER A 165 -24.94 -1.44 -5.90
CA SER A 165 -26.14 -2.28 -6.06
C SER A 165 -26.06 -3.23 -7.26
N GLY A 166 -25.50 -2.79 -8.39
CA GLY A 166 -25.31 -3.61 -9.59
C GLY A 166 -24.32 -4.76 -9.36
N ARG A 167 -23.20 -4.49 -8.69
CA ARG A 167 -22.19 -5.49 -8.31
C ARG A 167 -22.72 -6.46 -7.24
N ALA A 168 -23.42 -5.95 -6.23
CA ALA A 168 -24.12 -6.76 -5.23
C ALA A 168 -25.07 -7.76 -5.88
N ASN A 169 -25.84 -7.29 -6.87
CA ASN A 169 -26.77 -8.16 -7.57
C ASN A 169 -26.05 -9.21 -8.41
N ALA A 170 -24.91 -8.87 -9.03
CA ALA A 170 -24.07 -9.85 -9.74
C ALA A 170 -23.49 -10.91 -8.79
N TYR A 171 -22.99 -10.52 -7.61
CA TYR A 171 -22.55 -11.47 -6.58
C TYR A 171 -23.69 -12.36 -6.08
N ARG A 172 -24.88 -11.79 -5.89
CA ARG A 172 -26.08 -12.55 -5.49
C ARG A 172 -26.43 -13.63 -6.51
N TYR A 173 -26.41 -13.33 -7.80
CA TYR A 173 -26.64 -14.33 -8.86
C TYR A 173 -25.53 -15.40 -8.93
N LYS A 174 -24.30 -15.05 -8.53
CA LYS A 174 -23.17 -15.98 -8.42
C LYS A 174 -23.24 -16.85 -7.15
N GLY A 175 -24.13 -16.54 -6.21
CA GLY A 175 -24.26 -17.24 -4.92
C GLY A 175 -23.35 -16.71 -3.81
N ASP A 176 -22.58 -15.65 -4.06
CA ASP A 176 -21.73 -15.01 -3.07
C ASP A 176 -22.54 -13.99 -2.24
N LEU A 177 -23.33 -14.53 -1.31
CA LEU A 177 -24.28 -13.76 -0.53
C LEU A 177 -23.61 -12.78 0.46
N ASP A 178 -22.39 -13.08 0.92
CA ASP A 178 -21.67 -12.23 1.87
C ASP A 178 -21.11 -10.97 1.21
N ARG A 179 -20.49 -11.11 0.03
CA ARG A 179 -20.08 -9.93 -0.76
C ARG A 179 -21.27 -9.13 -1.26
N ALA A 180 -22.36 -9.80 -1.64
CA ALA A 180 -23.60 -9.13 -2.02
C ALA A 180 -24.19 -8.29 -0.89
N LEU A 181 -24.20 -8.79 0.35
CA LEU A 181 -24.66 -8.01 1.52
C LEU A 181 -23.77 -6.80 1.77
N ALA A 182 -22.45 -6.97 1.73
CA ALA A 182 -21.50 -5.87 1.93
C ALA A 182 -21.70 -4.74 0.90
N ASP A 183 -21.92 -5.09 -0.37
CA ASP A 183 -22.16 -4.12 -1.43
C ASP A 183 -23.56 -3.46 -1.33
N PHE A 184 -24.60 -4.19 -0.93
CA PHE A 184 -25.90 -3.57 -0.66
C PHE A 184 -25.88 -2.65 0.56
N ASP A 185 -25.09 -2.98 1.60
CA ASP A 185 -24.86 -2.09 2.74
C ASP A 185 -24.11 -0.82 2.33
N ALA A 186 -23.10 -0.96 1.46
CA ALA A 186 -22.39 0.17 0.88
C ALA A 186 -23.33 1.05 0.02
N ALA A 187 -24.18 0.43 -0.80
CA ALA A 187 -25.17 1.13 -1.61
C ALA A 187 -26.19 1.89 -0.74
N LEU A 188 -26.70 1.29 0.33
CA LEU A 188 -27.66 1.92 1.26
C LEU A 188 -27.01 2.96 2.19
N THR A 189 -25.70 2.89 2.38
CA THR A 189 -24.96 3.97 3.05
C THR A 189 -24.91 5.23 2.17
N LEU A 190 -24.82 5.05 0.85
CA LEU A 190 -24.74 6.12 -0.14
C LEU A 190 -26.13 6.66 -0.53
N ASP A 191 -27.10 5.77 -0.71
CA ASP A 191 -28.51 6.11 -0.97
C ASP A 191 -29.45 5.34 -0.02
N PRO A 192 -29.67 5.86 1.20
CA PRO A 192 -30.53 5.22 2.19
C PRO A 192 -32.01 5.16 1.78
N LYS A 193 -32.42 5.95 0.78
CA LYS A 193 -33.82 6.07 0.32
C LYS A 193 -34.17 5.12 -0.82
N SER A 194 -33.24 4.25 -1.21
CA SER A 194 -33.44 3.27 -2.27
C SER A 194 -34.31 2.08 -1.80
N ALA A 195 -35.63 2.18 -1.98
CA ALA A 195 -36.55 1.07 -1.68
C ALA A 195 -36.17 -0.26 -2.39
N PRO A 196 -35.75 -0.27 -3.68
CA PRO A 196 -35.32 -1.51 -4.34
C PRO A 196 -34.10 -2.16 -3.67
N THR A 197 -33.15 -1.36 -3.19
CA THR A 197 -31.92 -1.88 -2.56
C THR A 197 -32.21 -2.51 -1.20
N HIS A 198 -33.13 -1.94 -0.40
CA HIS A 198 -33.63 -2.57 0.82
C HIS A 198 -34.30 -3.92 0.54
N VAL A 199 -35.16 -4.02 -0.48
CA VAL A 199 -35.77 -5.31 -0.87
C VAL A 199 -34.73 -6.34 -1.29
N LEU A 200 -33.74 -5.95 -2.09
CA LEU A 200 -32.69 -6.87 -2.55
C LEU A 200 -31.81 -7.38 -1.40
N ARG A 201 -31.49 -6.53 -0.42
CA ARG A 201 -30.76 -6.92 0.79
C ARG A 201 -31.61 -7.81 1.70
N GLY A 202 -32.88 -7.44 1.90
CA GLY A 202 -33.85 -8.23 2.66
C GLY A 202 -34.04 -9.63 2.08
N ALA A 203 -34.09 -9.76 0.75
CA ALA A 203 -34.17 -11.05 0.06
C ALA A 203 -32.93 -11.95 0.35
N ILE A 204 -31.74 -11.36 0.47
CA ILE A 204 -30.55 -12.13 0.88
C ILE A 204 -30.67 -12.56 2.34
N TYR A 205 -31.07 -11.68 3.26
CA TYR A 205 -31.29 -12.07 4.65
C TYR A 205 -32.33 -13.19 4.79
N HIS A 206 -33.40 -13.14 4.00
CA HIS A 206 -34.40 -14.20 3.91
C HIS A 206 -33.78 -15.52 3.45
N SER A 207 -32.98 -15.51 2.38
CA SER A 207 -32.29 -16.72 1.88
C SER A 207 -31.29 -17.32 2.88
N LYS A 208 -30.70 -16.50 3.77
CA LYS A 208 -29.82 -16.96 4.86
C LYS A 208 -30.57 -17.37 6.13
N GLY A 209 -31.92 -17.36 6.12
CA GLY A 209 -32.75 -17.71 7.27
C GLY A 209 -32.86 -16.63 8.35
N ASN A 210 -32.33 -15.43 8.13
CA ASN A 210 -32.43 -14.31 9.06
C ASN A 210 -33.71 -13.51 8.82
N LEU A 211 -34.85 -14.12 9.18
CA LEU A 211 -36.18 -13.62 8.85
C LEU A 211 -36.48 -12.26 9.51
N ASP A 212 -35.99 -12.01 10.72
CA ASP A 212 -36.23 -10.73 11.42
C ASP A 212 -35.54 -9.55 10.73
N ARG A 213 -34.30 -9.72 10.27
CA ARG A 213 -33.60 -8.67 9.50
C ARG A 213 -34.21 -8.49 8.11
N ALA A 214 -34.66 -9.57 7.48
CA ALA A 214 -35.36 -9.50 6.20
C ALA A 214 -36.64 -8.67 6.32
N ILE A 215 -37.47 -8.94 7.33
CA ILE A 215 -38.71 -8.20 7.60
C ILE A 215 -38.42 -6.71 7.85
N ALA A 216 -37.38 -6.38 8.63
CA ALA A 216 -37.00 -4.99 8.88
C ALA A 216 -36.62 -4.22 7.61
N ASP A 217 -35.92 -4.88 6.68
CA ASP A 217 -35.56 -4.29 5.38
C ASP A 217 -36.79 -4.12 4.47
N PHE A 218 -37.71 -5.09 4.46
CA PHE A 218 -38.96 -4.95 3.70
C PHE A 218 -39.89 -3.88 4.28
N ASP A 219 -39.98 -3.78 5.61
CA ASP A 219 -40.70 -2.70 6.30
C ASP A 219 -40.16 -1.33 5.87
N LYS A 220 -38.83 -1.19 5.82
CA LYS A 220 -38.20 0.06 5.38
C LYS A 220 -38.47 0.36 3.91
N ALA A 221 -38.47 -0.65 3.05
CA ALA A 221 -38.81 -0.47 1.64
C ALA A 221 -40.26 0.02 1.45
N ILE A 222 -41.21 -0.51 2.23
CA ILE A 222 -42.63 -0.11 2.19
C ILE A 222 -42.83 1.29 2.77
N GLU A 223 -42.08 1.67 3.80
CA GLU A 223 -42.08 3.04 4.34
C GLU A 223 -41.60 4.05 3.28
N LEU A 224 -40.57 3.69 2.51
CA LEU A 224 -39.98 4.55 1.48
C LEU A 224 -40.83 4.64 0.21
N ASP A 225 -41.40 3.52 -0.26
CA ASP A 225 -42.35 3.47 -1.36
C ASP A 225 -43.52 2.53 -1.05
N PRO A 226 -44.65 3.09 -0.55
CA PRO A 226 -45.84 2.31 -0.25
C PRO A 226 -46.51 1.63 -1.45
N ARG A 227 -46.09 1.96 -2.68
CA ARG A 227 -46.61 1.35 -3.92
C ARG A 227 -45.70 0.24 -4.45
N TYR A 228 -44.57 -0.04 -3.80
CA TYR A 228 -43.60 -1.04 -4.24
C TYR A 228 -44.07 -2.46 -3.91
N THR A 229 -44.82 -3.06 -4.84
CA THR A 229 -45.52 -4.33 -4.61
C THR A 229 -44.62 -5.52 -4.27
N SER A 230 -43.38 -5.53 -4.76
CA SER A 230 -42.41 -6.60 -4.45
C SER A 230 -42.04 -6.65 -2.98
N ALA A 231 -41.96 -5.50 -2.28
CA ALA A 231 -41.65 -5.50 -0.85
C ALA A 231 -42.71 -6.23 -0.02
N PHE A 232 -43.99 -6.05 -0.34
CA PHE A 232 -45.09 -6.74 0.33
C PHE A 232 -45.04 -8.26 0.08
N VAL A 233 -44.75 -8.68 -1.14
CA VAL A 233 -44.66 -10.12 -1.48
C VAL A 233 -43.49 -10.78 -0.75
N GLU A 234 -42.32 -10.15 -0.74
CA GLU A 234 -41.14 -10.72 -0.06
C GLU A 234 -41.30 -10.71 1.47
N ARG A 235 -41.97 -9.69 2.03
CA ARG A 235 -42.31 -9.68 3.47
C ARG A 235 -43.32 -10.77 3.83
N ALA A 236 -44.31 -11.01 2.98
CA ALA A 236 -45.24 -12.12 3.16
C ALA A 236 -44.52 -13.48 3.16
N ASN A 237 -43.54 -13.67 2.28
CA ASN A 237 -42.72 -14.88 2.26
C ASN A 237 -41.91 -15.04 3.57
N ALA A 238 -41.33 -13.95 4.08
CA ALA A 238 -40.63 -13.98 5.35
C ALA A 238 -41.55 -14.31 6.54
N PHE A 239 -42.78 -13.78 6.59
CA PHE A 239 -43.77 -14.14 7.60
C PHE A 239 -44.21 -15.61 7.51
N ARG A 240 -44.36 -16.16 6.30
CA ARG A 240 -44.61 -17.60 6.11
C ARG A 240 -43.48 -18.43 6.71
N GLY A 241 -42.22 -18.02 6.52
CA GLY A 241 -41.05 -18.68 7.12
C GLY A 241 -41.05 -18.65 8.65
N LYS A 242 -41.69 -17.66 9.28
CA LYS A 242 -41.89 -17.58 10.74
C LYS A 242 -43.18 -18.25 11.24
N HIS A 243 -43.96 -18.88 10.37
CA HIS A 243 -45.30 -19.39 10.66
C HIS A 243 -46.32 -18.32 11.10
N GLU A 244 -46.08 -17.05 10.77
CA GLU A 244 -47.00 -15.92 11.04
C GLU A 244 -48.02 -15.77 9.88
N LEU A 245 -48.84 -16.81 9.67
CA LEU A 245 -49.66 -16.97 8.47
C LEU A 245 -50.69 -15.85 8.25
N GLU A 246 -51.29 -15.29 9.30
CA GLU A 246 -52.25 -14.18 9.18
C GLU A 246 -51.59 -12.88 8.69
N ARG A 247 -50.36 -12.59 9.12
CA ARG A 247 -49.61 -11.41 8.65
C ARG A 247 -49.16 -11.57 7.21
N ALA A 248 -48.74 -12.77 6.82
CA ALA A 248 -48.43 -13.08 5.43
C ALA A 248 -49.65 -12.88 4.51
N LYS A 249 -50.85 -13.23 4.98
CA LYS A 249 -52.11 -13.05 4.23
C LYS A 249 -52.39 -11.58 3.98
N GLN A 250 -52.30 -10.75 5.01
CA GLN A 250 -52.52 -9.30 4.92
C GLN A 250 -51.60 -8.64 3.90
N ASP A 251 -50.32 -9.03 3.86
CA ASP A 251 -49.35 -8.48 2.91
C ASP A 251 -49.62 -8.89 1.45
N LEU A 252 -50.05 -10.13 1.21
CA LEU A 252 -50.44 -10.58 -0.13
C LEU A 252 -51.71 -9.89 -0.63
N GLU A 253 -52.69 -9.67 0.25
CA GLU A 253 -53.90 -8.89 -0.07
C GLU A 253 -53.55 -7.42 -0.38
N ALA A 254 -52.64 -6.82 0.38
CA ALA A 254 -52.13 -5.46 0.13
C ALA A 254 -51.41 -5.38 -1.23
N ALA A 255 -50.57 -6.36 -1.56
CA ALA A 255 -49.87 -6.42 -2.85
C ALA A 255 -50.85 -6.54 -4.04
N LEU A 256 -51.89 -7.37 -3.92
CA LEU A 256 -52.91 -7.56 -4.96
C LEU A 256 -53.85 -6.35 -5.11
N LYS A 257 -54.08 -5.58 -4.04
CA LYS A 257 -54.81 -4.32 -4.10
C LYS A 257 -54.06 -3.27 -4.94
N LEU A 258 -52.73 -3.26 -4.85
CA LEU A 258 -51.86 -2.35 -5.63
C LEU A 258 -51.67 -2.83 -7.07
N ASN A 259 -51.53 -4.14 -7.29
CA ASN A 259 -51.44 -4.73 -8.63
C ASN A 259 -52.25 -6.04 -8.72
N PRO A 260 -53.50 -5.99 -9.24
CA PRO A 260 -54.37 -7.16 -9.35
C PRO A 260 -53.86 -8.26 -10.31
N ARG A 261 -52.87 -7.96 -11.17
CA ARG A 261 -52.32 -8.91 -12.15
C ARG A 261 -51.11 -9.68 -11.64
N LEU A 262 -50.76 -9.56 -10.35
CA LEU A 262 -49.57 -10.18 -9.77
C LEU A 262 -49.80 -11.68 -9.49
N GLY A 263 -49.63 -12.50 -10.53
CA GLY A 263 -49.89 -13.95 -10.52
C GLY A 263 -49.28 -14.71 -9.34
N PRO A 264 -47.99 -14.53 -9.01
CA PRO A 264 -47.35 -15.23 -7.89
C PRO A 264 -47.99 -14.93 -6.52
N ALA A 265 -48.40 -13.69 -6.27
CA ALA A 265 -49.04 -13.29 -5.02
C ALA A 265 -50.44 -13.91 -4.87
N LYS A 266 -51.18 -14.04 -5.98
CA LYS A 266 -52.49 -14.70 -5.99
C LYS A 266 -52.38 -16.20 -5.64
N VAL A 267 -51.43 -16.90 -6.24
CA VAL A 267 -51.17 -18.32 -5.96
C VAL A 267 -50.77 -18.53 -4.51
N ALA A 268 -49.86 -17.70 -3.99
CA ALA A 268 -49.42 -17.76 -2.60
C ALA A 268 -50.57 -17.49 -1.61
N LEU A 269 -51.50 -16.59 -1.94
CA LEU A 269 -52.66 -16.27 -1.10
C LEU A 269 -53.67 -17.42 -1.08
N ASP A 270 -53.93 -18.06 -2.21
CA ASP A 270 -54.82 -19.23 -2.30
C ASP A 270 -54.27 -20.43 -1.50
N GLU A 271 -52.96 -20.66 -1.56
CA GLU A 271 -52.26 -21.68 -0.76
C GLU A 271 -52.39 -21.40 0.74
N LEU A 272 -52.16 -20.14 1.14
CA LEU A 272 -52.21 -19.72 2.54
C LEU A 272 -53.62 -19.84 3.14
N ASN A 273 -54.66 -19.50 2.37
CA ASN A 273 -56.05 -19.67 2.79
C ASN A 273 -56.42 -21.16 3.01
N ARG A 274 -55.83 -22.09 2.23
CA ARG A 274 -56.01 -23.53 2.47
C ARG A 274 -55.33 -24.00 3.74
N LEU A 275 -54.12 -23.52 4.03
CA LEU A 275 -53.37 -23.87 5.24
C LEU A 275 -54.09 -23.37 6.51
N LEU A 276 -54.61 -22.15 6.48
CA LEU A 276 -55.40 -21.58 7.59
C LEU A 276 -56.73 -22.33 7.80
N ALA A 277 -57.35 -22.83 6.73
CA ALA A 277 -58.55 -23.66 6.82
C ALA A 277 -58.28 -25.09 7.36
N ALA A 278 -57.03 -25.57 7.28
CA ALA A 278 -56.64 -26.93 7.67
C ALA A 278 -56.16 -27.08 9.12
N GLY A 279 -55.93 -25.98 9.86
CA GLY A 279 -55.25 -26.00 11.17
C GLY A 279 -55.96 -25.22 12.28
N GLY A 280 -57.06 -25.75 12.80
CA GLY A 280 -57.59 -25.38 14.12
C GLY A 280 -57.08 -26.32 15.21
N ALA A 281 -56.07 -25.89 16.00
CA ALA A 281 -55.84 -26.20 17.42
C ALA A 281 -54.38 -25.95 17.91
N HIS A 282 -54.28 -25.10 18.96
CA HIS A 282 -53.30 -25.05 20.08
C HIS A 282 -51.95 -24.29 19.95
N PRO A 283 -51.34 -23.82 21.08
CA PRO A 283 -51.88 -22.88 22.07
C PRO A 283 -50.83 -21.79 22.43
N GLY A 284 -51.22 -20.51 22.50
CA GLY A 284 -50.27 -19.47 22.89
C GLY A 284 -50.78 -18.04 22.78
N ASP A 285 -52.05 -17.81 23.06
CA ASP A 285 -52.55 -16.45 23.27
C ASP A 285 -52.05 -15.94 24.63
N ALA A 286 -51.02 -15.08 24.60
CA ALA A 286 -50.72 -14.17 25.68
C ALA A 286 -50.85 -12.74 25.16
N THR A 287 -51.93 -12.10 25.58
CA THR A 287 -52.21 -10.67 25.46
C THR A 287 -51.06 -9.82 26.04
N PRO A 288 -50.77 -8.63 25.46
CA PRO A 288 -49.71 -7.77 25.97
C PRO A 288 -50.14 -7.04 27.25
N PRO A 289 -49.25 -6.80 28.24
CA PRO A 289 -49.59 -5.97 29.39
C PRO A 289 -49.61 -4.48 29.02
N ALA A 290 -50.61 -3.78 29.55
CA ALA A 290 -50.82 -2.34 29.43
C ALA A 290 -49.71 -1.49 30.11
N PRO A 291 -49.48 -0.24 29.67
CA PRO A 291 -48.53 0.66 30.32
C PRO A 291 -49.19 1.49 31.43
N ALA A 292 -48.56 1.59 32.61
CA ALA A 292 -48.86 2.63 33.61
C ALA A 292 -47.73 2.74 34.67
N PRO A 293 -47.54 3.87 35.39
CA PRO A 293 -47.89 5.26 35.08
C PRO A 293 -46.70 6.24 35.23
N ALA A 294 -46.89 7.48 34.77
CA ALA A 294 -46.00 8.61 35.01
C ALA A 294 -45.96 9.04 36.49
N ALA A 295 -44.80 9.50 36.96
CA ALA A 295 -44.64 10.15 38.27
C ALA A 295 -44.46 11.69 38.12
N PRO A 296 -44.88 12.49 39.13
CA PRO A 296 -45.26 13.90 38.97
C PRO A 296 -44.11 14.91 39.23
N PRO A 297 -44.32 16.21 38.96
CA PRO A 297 -43.26 17.21 38.92
C PRO A 297 -43.19 18.01 40.23
N ILE A 298 -42.00 18.14 40.84
CA ILE A 298 -41.76 19.19 41.86
C ILE A 298 -40.35 19.80 41.74
N ALA A 299 -40.37 21.13 41.63
CA ALA A 299 -39.34 22.12 41.99
C ALA A 299 -38.06 22.27 41.13
N ARG A 300 -38.21 23.13 40.13
CA ARG A 300 -37.19 24.08 39.67
C ARG A 300 -36.59 24.87 40.84
N ARG A 301 -35.26 24.86 40.96
CA ARG A 301 -34.35 26.04 41.08
C ARG A 301 -33.00 25.58 41.65
N LEU A 302 -32.05 25.24 40.77
CA LEU A 302 -30.58 25.30 40.96
C LEU A 302 -29.86 24.54 39.82
N ILE A 303 -30.19 24.85 38.57
CA ILE A 303 -29.49 24.30 37.40
C ILE A 303 -29.16 25.46 36.46
N LEU A 304 -28.05 26.13 36.73
CA LEU A 304 -27.36 26.95 35.73
C LEU A 304 -25.84 26.96 35.89
N VAL A 305 -25.29 26.34 36.96
CA VAL A 305 -23.84 26.14 37.13
C VAL A 305 -23.43 24.67 37.01
N ALA A 306 -24.33 23.71 37.29
CA ALA A 306 -24.05 22.27 37.12
C ALA A 306 -24.28 21.73 35.69
N ALA A 307 -24.98 22.47 34.83
CA ALA A 307 -25.25 22.06 33.45
C ALA A 307 -24.02 22.16 32.53
N GLY A 308 -23.04 23.01 32.86
CA GLY A 308 -21.78 23.11 32.09
C GLY A 308 -20.85 21.91 32.28
N LEU A 309 -20.82 21.32 33.47
CA LEU A 309 -19.97 20.16 33.78
C LEU A 309 -20.62 18.82 33.41
N ALA A 310 -21.95 18.71 33.49
CA ALA A 310 -22.67 17.50 33.08
C ALA A 310 -22.73 17.31 31.55
N LEU A 311 -22.72 18.40 30.77
CA LEU A 311 -22.70 18.32 29.30
C LEU A 311 -21.33 17.82 28.78
N MET A 312 -20.23 18.20 29.46
CA MET A 312 -18.90 17.63 29.22
C MET A 312 -18.86 16.12 29.52
N ALA A 313 -19.49 15.68 30.62
CA ALA A 313 -19.55 14.26 30.97
C ALA A 313 -20.44 13.44 30.01
N PHE A 314 -21.52 14.01 29.47
CA PHE A 314 -22.45 13.32 28.58
C PHE A 314 -21.92 13.21 27.14
N VAL A 315 -21.17 14.21 26.67
CA VAL A 315 -20.50 14.17 25.35
C VAL A 315 -19.29 13.21 25.35
N VAL A 316 -18.65 13.00 26.50
CA VAL A 316 -17.54 12.05 26.67
C VAL A 316 -18.01 10.62 26.98
N GLY A 317 -19.12 10.43 27.71
CA GLY A 317 -19.51 9.12 28.25
C GLY A 317 -20.30 8.18 27.32
N GLY A 318 -20.98 8.70 26.29
CA GLY A 318 -22.00 7.95 25.55
C GLY A 318 -21.54 6.76 24.70
N PHE A 319 -20.23 6.63 24.42
CA PHE A 319 -19.69 5.59 23.53
C PHE A 319 -18.59 4.72 24.15
N TRP A 320 -18.14 5.01 25.38
CA TRP A 320 -17.01 4.32 26.00
C TRP A 320 -17.41 3.20 26.98
N PHE A 321 -18.63 3.20 27.52
CA PHE A 321 -19.04 2.26 28.57
C PHE A 321 -19.94 1.09 28.12
N LYS A 322 -20.14 0.89 26.81
CA LYS A 322 -20.92 -0.23 26.26
C LYS A 322 -20.00 -1.29 25.62
N GLY A 323 -19.10 -1.82 26.43
CA GLY A 323 -18.19 -2.90 26.07
C GLY A 323 -17.81 -3.76 27.27
N ALA A 324 -18.75 -4.01 28.18
CA ALA A 324 -18.52 -4.86 29.35
C ALA A 324 -19.81 -5.53 29.82
N ARG A 325 -20.24 -6.54 29.06
CA ARG A 325 -20.81 -7.76 29.64
C ARG A 325 -20.03 -8.93 29.07
N GLY A 326 -18.79 -9.07 29.52
CA GLY A 326 -18.09 -10.33 29.39
C GLY A 326 -18.84 -11.37 30.22
N ASN A 327 -19.22 -12.48 29.59
CA ASN A 327 -19.53 -13.69 30.34
C ASN A 327 -18.33 -13.97 31.26
N ARG A 328 -18.59 -14.05 32.57
CA ARG A 328 -17.68 -14.75 33.48
C ARG A 328 -17.63 -16.19 33.00
N VAL A 329 -16.58 -16.53 32.27
CA VAL A 329 -16.09 -17.91 32.26
C VAL A 329 -15.14 -17.99 33.44
N GLU A 330 -15.48 -18.81 34.43
CA GLU A 330 -14.61 -19.12 35.55
C GLU A 330 -13.23 -19.53 35.04
N SER A 331 -12.21 -18.80 35.50
CA SER A 331 -10.82 -19.14 35.25
C SER A 331 -10.45 -20.37 36.07
N ALA A 332 -10.36 -21.52 35.42
CA ALA A 332 -9.59 -22.64 35.94
C ALA A 332 -8.12 -22.24 35.94
N SER A 333 -7.53 -22.20 37.13
CA SER A 333 -6.11 -21.99 37.37
C SER A 333 -5.26 -23.02 36.62
N LYS A 334 -4.36 -22.56 35.76
CA LYS A 334 -3.19 -23.32 35.31
C LYS A 334 -1.93 -22.49 35.51
N GLU A 335 -0.93 -23.15 36.06
CA GLU A 335 0.41 -22.70 36.46
C GLU A 335 1.17 -21.89 35.39
N PRO A 336 2.17 -21.08 35.78
CA PRO A 336 2.91 -20.23 34.86
C PRO A 336 3.81 -21.08 33.96
N SER A 337 3.43 -21.22 32.69
CA SER A 337 4.33 -21.75 31.66
C SER A 337 5.30 -20.67 31.17
N HIS A 338 6.49 -21.13 30.84
CA HIS A 338 7.73 -20.41 30.51
C HIS A 338 7.61 -19.08 29.74
N ALA A 339 8.57 -18.19 30.01
CA ALA A 339 8.82 -16.94 29.30
C ALA A 339 9.02 -17.19 27.79
N GLY A 340 7.93 -17.10 27.04
CA GLY A 340 7.92 -17.10 25.60
C GLY A 340 7.31 -15.81 25.07
N ARG A 341 7.69 -15.44 23.85
CA ARG A 341 7.26 -14.27 23.09
C ARG A 341 5.76 -14.10 23.18
N ARG A 342 5.31 -13.01 23.80
CA ARG A 342 3.87 -12.69 23.95
C ARG A 342 3.48 -11.59 23.00
N THR A 343 2.36 -11.79 22.33
CA THR A 343 1.81 -10.80 21.39
C THR A 343 0.48 -10.30 21.91
N PHE A 344 0.30 -9.00 21.91
CA PHE A 344 -0.91 -8.31 22.33
C PHE A 344 -1.50 -7.54 21.15
N LYS A 345 -2.82 -7.63 20.95
CA LYS A 345 -3.57 -6.73 20.07
C LYS A 345 -3.84 -5.44 20.84
N VAL A 346 -3.21 -4.35 20.46
CA VAL A 346 -3.42 -3.02 21.01
C VAL A 346 -4.38 -2.24 20.12
N THR A 347 -5.61 -2.06 20.60
CA THR A 347 -6.58 -1.16 19.97
C THR A 347 -6.06 0.27 20.10
N ALA A 348 -6.14 1.01 18.99
CA ALA A 348 -5.64 2.38 18.83
C ALA A 348 -4.13 2.54 18.58
N LEU A 349 -3.40 1.46 18.31
CA LEU A 349 -2.01 1.51 17.81
C LEU A 349 -1.98 1.72 16.29
N ASP A 350 -1.91 2.97 15.83
CA ASP A 350 -1.97 3.32 14.39
C ASP A 350 -0.87 4.25 13.88
N CYS A 351 -0.17 4.99 14.74
CA CYS A 351 0.97 5.81 14.35
C CYS A 351 2.20 5.68 15.26
N ALA A 352 3.27 6.38 14.89
CA ALA A 352 4.54 6.36 15.61
C ALA A 352 4.40 7.01 17.01
N GLU A 353 3.47 7.94 17.18
CA GLU A 353 3.19 8.57 18.47
C GLU A 353 2.69 7.53 19.49
N GLU A 354 1.73 6.67 19.14
CA GLU A 354 1.22 5.67 20.09
C GLU A 354 2.28 4.63 20.45
N VAL A 355 3.11 4.22 19.49
CA VAL A 355 4.27 3.36 19.79
C VAL A 355 5.22 4.03 20.78
N ALA A 356 5.49 5.33 20.64
CA ALA A 356 6.38 6.06 21.56
C ALA A 356 5.79 6.13 22.99
N VAL A 357 4.48 6.37 23.10
CA VAL A 357 3.79 6.37 24.39
C VAL A 357 3.81 4.98 25.03
N LEU A 358 3.55 3.92 24.24
CA LEU A 358 3.62 2.53 24.72
C LEU A 358 5.03 2.14 25.16
N ARG A 359 6.07 2.47 24.40
CA ARG A 359 7.47 2.22 24.81
C ARG A 359 7.76 2.87 26.16
N ARG A 360 7.33 4.11 26.37
CA ARG A 360 7.61 4.86 27.59
C ARG A 360 6.83 4.37 28.82
N GLU A 361 5.66 3.78 28.62
CA GLU A 361 4.78 3.30 29.70
C GLU A 361 4.94 1.79 29.98
N VAL A 362 5.17 1.00 28.94
CA VAL A 362 5.34 -0.46 29.02
C VAL A 362 6.82 -0.85 29.14
N GLY A 363 7.75 -0.08 28.55
CA GLY A 363 9.20 -0.35 28.59
C GLY A 363 9.76 -0.53 30.00
N PRO A 364 9.50 0.41 30.94
CA PRO A 364 9.93 0.25 32.33
C PRO A 364 9.32 -0.97 33.02
N VAL A 365 8.12 -1.38 32.59
CA VAL A 365 7.45 -2.57 33.13
C VAL A 365 8.20 -3.81 32.66
N VAL A 366 8.55 -3.92 31.37
CA VAL A 366 9.16 -5.13 30.78
C VAL A 366 10.69 -5.23 30.89
N GLY A 367 11.33 -4.28 31.57
CA GLY A 367 12.77 -4.26 31.81
C GLY A 367 13.60 -3.44 30.82
N GLY A 368 12.98 -2.73 29.88
CA GLY A 368 13.64 -1.94 28.85
C GLY A 368 12.77 -1.73 27.61
N GLU A 369 12.98 -0.63 26.87
CA GLU A 369 12.24 -0.36 25.63
C GLU A 369 12.66 -1.32 24.49
N GLU A 370 13.89 -1.82 24.52
CA GLU A 370 14.49 -2.77 23.59
C GLU A 370 13.76 -4.12 23.55
N HIS A 371 13.03 -4.46 24.60
CA HIS A 371 12.26 -5.69 24.72
C HIS A 371 10.86 -5.60 24.08
N LEU A 372 10.52 -4.45 23.50
CA LEU A 372 9.25 -4.20 22.84
C LEU A 372 9.44 -4.03 21.34
N ALA A 373 8.74 -4.85 20.57
CA ALA A 373 8.54 -4.69 19.15
C ALA A 373 7.08 -4.34 18.87
N PHE A 374 6.84 -3.53 17.84
CA PHE A 374 5.49 -3.08 17.49
C PHE A 374 5.25 -3.33 16.02
N ASP A 375 4.13 -3.96 15.73
CA ASP A 375 3.58 -4.09 14.40
C ASP A 375 2.32 -3.23 14.35
N VAL A 376 2.53 -1.98 13.95
CA VAL A 376 1.48 -0.97 13.83
C VAL A 376 0.44 -1.35 12.77
N LEU A 377 0.78 -2.22 11.82
CA LEU A 377 -0.13 -2.63 10.73
C LEU A 377 -1.26 -3.50 11.25
N ASN A 378 -0.93 -4.42 12.14
CA ASN A 378 -1.90 -5.33 12.73
C ASN A 378 -2.35 -4.85 14.12
N GLY A 379 -1.91 -3.65 14.54
CA GLY A 379 -2.12 -3.13 15.88
C GLY A 379 -1.56 -4.07 16.94
N ARG A 380 -0.39 -4.66 16.69
CA ARG A 380 0.25 -5.65 17.57
C ARG A 380 1.41 -5.04 18.34
N MET A 381 1.47 -5.33 19.63
CA MET A 381 2.64 -5.14 20.48
C MET A 381 3.20 -6.51 20.85
N ILE A 382 4.49 -6.71 20.58
CA ILE A 382 5.21 -7.95 20.81
C ILE A 382 6.20 -7.70 21.94
N VAL A 383 6.07 -8.47 23.02
CA VAL A 383 7.04 -8.52 24.10
C VAL A 383 8.02 -9.65 23.79
N LEU A 384 9.28 -9.30 23.59
CA LEU A 384 10.34 -10.22 23.20
C LEU A 384 10.72 -11.17 24.35
N ASP A 385 11.29 -12.32 24.01
CA ASP A 385 11.73 -13.34 24.97
C ASP A 385 12.77 -12.84 25.97
N THR A 386 13.45 -11.74 25.62
CA THR A 386 14.48 -11.09 26.44
C THR A 386 13.91 -10.24 27.58
N ALA A 387 12.58 -10.05 27.65
CA ALA A 387 11.90 -9.23 28.64
C ALA A 387 11.83 -9.90 30.03
N LEU A 388 11.62 -9.10 31.08
CA LEU A 388 11.34 -9.60 32.42
C LEU A 388 10.05 -10.45 32.44
N PRO A 389 10.00 -11.58 33.16
CA PRO A 389 8.82 -12.43 33.26
C PRO A 389 7.71 -11.75 34.07
N ILE A 390 6.71 -11.21 33.40
CA ILE A 390 5.63 -10.40 34.01
C ILE A 390 4.26 -10.93 33.60
N SER A 391 3.24 -10.72 34.46
CA SER A 391 1.87 -11.14 34.16
C SER A 391 1.25 -10.34 33.01
N PRO A 392 0.45 -10.96 32.12
CA PRO A 392 -0.24 -10.27 31.03
C PRO A 392 -1.09 -9.09 31.51
N ASP A 393 -1.77 -9.24 32.65
CA ASP A 393 -2.60 -8.18 33.23
C ASP A 393 -1.81 -6.91 33.59
N THR A 394 -0.56 -7.06 34.01
CA THR A 394 0.30 -5.90 34.32
C THR A 394 0.64 -5.12 33.06
N ILE A 395 0.89 -5.84 31.95
CA ILE A 395 1.15 -5.24 30.64
C ILE A 395 -0.12 -4.56 30.12
N ILE A 396 -1.29 -5.23 30.19
CA ILE A 396 -2.58 -4.67 29.76
C ILE A 396 -2.92 -3.40 30.57
N ASN A 397 -2.67 -3.40 31.88
CA ASN A 397 -2.88 -2.22 32.72
C ASN A 397 -1.88 -1.08 32.41
N ALA A 398 -0.64 -1.40 32.03
CA ALA A 398 0.32 -0.40 31.54
C ALA A 398 -0.17 0.23 30.23
N VAL A 399 -0.70 -0.58 29.30
CA VAL A 399 -1.32 -0.08 28.06
C VAL A 399 -2.55 0.80 28.36
N ARG A 400 -3.39 0.45 29.35
CA ARG A 400 -4.56 1.29 29.71
C ARG A 400 -4.18 2.68 30.21
N ARG A 401 -3.03 2.84 30.88
CA ARG A 401 -2.56 4.15 31.35
C ARG A 401 -2.27 5.12 30.22
N THR A 402 -2.08 4.62 28.99
CA THR A 402 -1.88 5.45 27.80
C THR A 402 -3.20 5.86 27.14
N GLY A 403 -4.35 5.42 27.66
CA GLY A 403 -5.66 5.54 27.02
C GLY A 403 -5.92 4.53 25.89
N MET A 404 -5.05 3.51 25.72
CA MET A 404 -5.22 2.41 24.76
C MET A 404 -5.75 1.15 25.45
N THR A 405 -6.24 0.17 24.68
CA THR A 405 -6.67 -1.13 25.23
C THR A 405 -5.88 -2.24 24.58
N ALA A 406 -5.43 -3.22 25.36
CA ALA A 406 -4.71 -4.39 24.86
C ALA A 406 -5.42 -5.68 25.25
N ASP A 407 -5.48 -6.62 24.32
CA ASP A 407 -5.93 -7.99 24.52
C ASP A 407 -4.84 -8.97 24.06
N GLU A 408 -4.72 -10.14 24.70
CA GLU A 408 -3.72 -11.13 24.31
C GLU A 408 -4.09 -11.77 22.96
N TRP A 409 -3.14 -11.82 22.03
CA TRP A 409 -3.38 -12.28 20.67
C TRP A 409 -3.54 -13.80 20.62
N ARG A 410 -4.70 -14.29 20.14
CA ARG A 410 -4.95 -15.71 19.84
C ARG A 410 -5.06 -15.92 18.33
N LEU A 411 -4.52 -17.04 17.85
CA LEU A 411 -4.39 -17.41 16.42
C LEU A 411 -5.72 -17.80 15.72
N GLU A 412 -6.87 -17.42 16.26
CA GLU A 412 -8.17 -17.68 15.61
C GLU A 412 -8.60 -16.47 14.77
N GLY A 413 -8.59 -16.65 13.45
CA GLY A 413 -9.23 -15.76 12.49
C GLY A 413 -8.43 -14.48 12.20
N ARG A 414 -7.87 -14.40 10.99
CA ARG A 414 -7.32 -13.17 10.42
C ARG A 414 -8.47 -12.19 10.16
N GLU A 415 -8.95 -11.49 11.18
CA GLU A 415 -9.82 -10.33 10.95
C GLU A 415 -8.99 -9.24 10.26
N PRO A 416 -9.37 -8.81 9.04
CA PRO A 416 -8.57 -7.87 8.28
C PRO A 416 -8.57 -6.48 8.95
N SER A 417 -7.62 -5.65 8.51
CA SER A 417 -7.31 -4.25 8.85
C SER A 417 -8.47 -3.23 9.02
N ASP A 418 -9.73 -3.68 9.01
CA ASP A 418 -10.97 -2.91 8.91
C ASP A 418 -11.22 -1.97 10.11
N ALA A 419 -10.71 -2.33 11.30
CA ALA A 419 -10.78 -1.49 12.49
C ALA A 419 -9.91 -0.22 12.37
N SER A 420 -8.70 -0.35 11.80
CA SER A 420 -7.79 0.79 11.58
C SER A 420 -8.33 1.72 10.48
N ASP A 421 -8.89 1.15 9.42
CA ASP A 421 -9.51 1.91 8.32
C ASP A 421 -10.82 2.60 8.74
N ARG A 422 -11.60 1.98 9.63
CA ARG A 422 -12.80 2.61 10.23
C ARG A 422 -12.42 3.83 11.08
N ARG A 423 -11.37 3.74 11.90
CA ARG A 423 -10.88 4.86 12.71
C ARG A 423 -10.36 6.02 11.85
N ARG A 424 -9.60 5.72 10.78
CA ARG A 424 -9.15 6.72 9.80
C ARG A 424 -10.33 7.44 9.14
N ARG A 425 -11.36 6.68 8.72
CA ARG A 425 -12.60 7.25 8.16
C ARG A 425 -13.30 8.18 9.15
N GLN A 426 -13.40 7.80 10.42
CA GLN A 426 -13.94 8.66 11.47
C GLN A 426 -13.11 9.94 11.63
N GLN A 427 -11.78 9.83 11.70
CA GLN A 427 -10.90 11.00 11.84
C GLN A 427 -11.06 11.99 10.69
N VAL A 428 -11.13 11.50 9.44
CA VAL A 428 -11.41 12.34 8.26
C VAL A 428 -12.78 13.00 8.35
N TRP A 429 -13.80 12.25 8.76
CA TRP A 429 -15.17 12.75 8.88
C TRP A 429 -15.28 13.88 9.92
N PHE A 430 -14.76 13.68 11.12
CA PHE A 430 -14.75 14.70 12.17
C PHE A 430 -13.91 15.93 11.81
N THR A 431 -12.76 15.73 11.15
CA THR A 431 -11.93 16.84 10.65
C THR A 431 -12.67 17.65 9.59
N SER A 432 -13.39 16.96 8.68
CA SER A 432 -14.20 17.61 7.65
C SER A 432 -15.36 18.39 8.27
N LEU A 433 -15.98 17.83 9.31
CA LEU A 433 -17.06 18.49 10.06
C LEU A 433 -16.55 19.72 10.81
N SER A 434 -15.38 19.64 11.45
CA SER A 434 -14.70 20.78 12.07
C SER A 434 -14.45 21.89 11.05
N GLY A 435 -13.91 21.57 9.88
CA GLY A 435 -13.68 22.53 8.80
C GLY A 435 -14.97 23.14 8.23
N LEU A 436 -16.04 22.35 8.10
CA LEU A 436 -17.36 22.83 7.69
C LEU A 436 -17.90 23.87 8.67
N PHE A 437 -17.77 23.63 9.98
CA PHE A 437 -18.24 24.57 11.00
C PHE A 437 -17.37 25.84 11.11
N VAL A 438 -16.05 25.75 10.88
CA VAL A 438 -15.19 26.95 10.71
C VAL A 438 -15.68 27.78 9.52
N ALA A 439 -15.90 27.15 8.37
CA ALA A 439 -16.40 27.83 7.17
C ALA A 439 -17.79 28.43 7.38
N ALA A 440 -18.69 27.71 8.05
CA ALA A 440 -20.03 28.20 8.38
C ALA A 440 -19.98 29.42 9.31
N GLY A 441 -19.14 29.39 10.36
CA GLY A 441 -18.91 30.55 11.24
C GLY A 441 -18.41 31.76 10.46
N PHE A 442 -17.45 31.56 9.56
CA PHE A 442 -16.91 32.62 8.70
C PHE A 442 -17.95 33.20 7.72
N VAL A 443 -18.80 32.35 7.12
CA VAL A 443 -19.89 32.79 6.24
C VAL A 443 -20.96 33.56 7.00
N ILE A 444 -21.35 33.09 8.19
CA ILE A 444 -22.28 33.80 9.08
C ILE A 444 -21.70 35.17 9.44
N HIS A 445 -20.41 35.23 9.74
CA HIS A 445 -19.72 36.48 10.02
C HIS A 445 -19.78 37.45 8.83
N ILE A 446 -19.43 37.01 7.61
CA ILE A 446 -19.52 37.84 6.39
C ILE A 446 -20.94 38.37 6.19
N TRP A 447 -21.95 37.52 6.43
CA TRP A 447 -23.35 37.88 6.23
C TRP A 447 -23.84 38.90 7.25
N LEU A 448 -23.37 38.82 8.50
CA LEU A 448 -23.74 39.73 9.59
C LEU A 448 -22.92 41.05 9.56
N ALA A 449 -21.66 41.00 9.11
CA ALA A 449 -20.75 42.15 9.04
C ALA A 449 -20.95 43.04 7.79
N GLY A 450 -21.89 42.70 6.91
CA GLY A 450 -22.28 43.56 5.78
C GLY A 450 -21.29 43.62 4.61
N GLY A 451 -20.29 42.72 4.55
CA GLY A 451 -19.40 42.59 3.40
C GLY A 451 -18.06 41.91 3.67
N PHE A 452 -17.42 41.42 2.61
CA PHE A 452 -16.12 40.71 2.66
C PHE A 452 -14.96 41.59 3.19
N GLY A 453 -15.04 42.92 3.00
CA GLY A 453 -14.00 43.87 3.44
C GLY A 453 -13.94 44.09 4.95
N GLU A 454 -15.09 44.08 5.64
CA GLU A 454 -15.16 44.12 7.12
C GLU A 454 -14.77 42.77 7.72
N ALA A 455 -15.20 41.66 7.11
CA ALA A 455 -14.80 40.31 7.53
C ALA A 455 -13.28 40.07 7.46
N LEU A 456 -12.57 40.76 6.55
CA LEU A 456 -11.11 40.67 6.45
C LEU A 456 -10.40 41.44 7.59
N ARG A 457 -11.05 42.42 8.23
CA ARG A 457 -10.49 43.12 9.41
C ARG A 457 -10.37 42.21 10.63
N LEU A 458 -11.13 41.10 10.65
CA LEU A 458 -11.07 40.08 11.70
C LEU A 458 -9.73 39.32 11.73
N LEU A 459 -9.00 39.28 10.61
CA LEU A 459 -7.62 38.77 10.57
C LEU A 459 -6.61 39.70 11.27
N GLY A 460 -7.00 40.94 11.58
CA GLY A 460 -6.17 41.97 12.21
C GLY A 460 -6.44 42.22 13.70
N GLY A 461 -7.44 41.55 14.30
CA GLY A 461 -7.80 41.66 15.72
C GLY A 461 -9.26 42.06 15.96
N HIS A 462 -9.83 41.64 17.10
CA HIS A 462 -11.20 41.98 17.51
C HIS A 462 -11.26 43.35 18.19
N ASP A 463 -11.89 44.33 17.55
CA ASP A 463 -12.32 45.58 18.21
C ASP A 463 -13.53 45.31 19.11
N GLY A 464 -13.33 44.68 20.28
CA GLY A 464 -14.19 44.71 21.49
C GLY A 464 -15.69 44.45 21.37
N LYS A 465 -16.23 44.06 20.20
CA LYS A 465 -17.66 43.83 19.97
C LYS A 465 -18.02 42.39 20.29
N SER A 466 -19.11 42.23 21.04
CA SER A 466 -19.66 40.91 21.41
C SER A 466 -20.04 40.11 20.16
N MET A 467 -19.45 38.92 20.02
CA MET A 467 -19.70 38.01 18.89
C MET A 467 -21.16 37.52 18.89
N PRO A 468 -21.86 37.54 17.74
CA PRO A 468 -23.22 37.01 17.62
C PRO A 468 -23.31 35.54 18.04
N LEU A 469 -24.39 35.17 18.73
CA LEU A 469 -24.61 33.81 19.25
C LEU A 469 -24.53 32.70 18.18
N PRO A 470 -25.05 32.88 16.94
CA PRO A 470 -24.93 31.88 15.89
C PRO A 470 -23.50 31.64 15.41
N GLU A 471 -22.68 32.69 15.41
CA GLU A 471 -21.26 32.64 15.02
C GLU A 471 -20.45 31.88 16.10
N ALA A 472 -20.62 32.25 17.37
CA ALA A 472 -19.98 31.57 18.49
C ALA A 472 -20.38 30.09 18.57
N ALA A 473 -21.65 29.75 18.29
CA ALA A 473 -22.11 28.37 18.26
C ALA A 473 -21.45 27.54 17.15
N ALA A 474 -21.27 28.12 15.96
CA ALA A 474 -20.58 27.44 14.86
C ALA A 474 -19.11 27.18 15.21
N TYR A 475 -18.39 28.16 15.75
CA TYR A 475 -17.00 27.97 16.19
C TYR A 475 -16.87 26.99 17.36
N ALA A 476 -17.79 26.99 18.31
CA ALA A 476 -17.80 26.01 19.40
C ALA A 476 -17.96 24.57 18.88
N LEU A 477 -18.84 24.35 17.90
CA LEU A 477 -18.99 23.04 17.24
C LEU A 477 -17.73 22.63 16.48
N ALA A 478 -17.08 23.57 15.79
CA ALA A 478 -15.80 23.33 15.13
C ALA A 478 -14.71 22.86 16.11
N VAL A 479 -14.60 23.52 17.27
CA VAL A 479 -13.66 23.15 18.35
C VAL A 479 -13.96 21.74 18.86
N ILE A 480 -15.22 21.43 19.17
CA ILE A 480 -15.62 20.11 19.69
C ILE A 480 -15.22 18.99 18.73
N PHE A 481 -15.49 19.14 17.44
CA PHE A 481 -15.13 18.12 16.45
C PHE A 481 -13.62 18.03 16.20
N GLY A 482 -12.89 19.15 16.22
CA GLY A 482 -11.44 19.18 16.01
C GLY A 482 -10.64 18.60 17.19
N VAL A 483 -11.05 18.90 18.43
CA VAL A 483 -10.34 18.48 19.65
C VAL A 483 -10.69 17.05 20.09
N ARG A 484 -11.75 16.45 19.53
CA ARG A 484 -12.29 15.14 19.95
C ARG A 484 -11.26 14.01 20.06
N PHE A 485 -10.26 13.98 19.19
CA PHE A 485 -9.21 12.94 19.17
C PHE A 485 -8.00 13.28 20.03
N VAL A 486 -7.82 14.55 20.36
CA VAL A 486 -6.65 15.10 21.06
C VAL A 486 -6.91 15.16 22.56
N ILE A 487 -8.13 15.48 22.98
CA ILE A 487 -8.47 15.74 24.39
C ILE A 487 -8.19 14.56 25.32
N VAL A 488 -8.40 13.32 24.84
CA VAL A 488 -8.14 12.12 25.63
C VAL A 488 -6.63 11.96 25.84
N LYS A 489 -5.83 12.13 24.78
CA LYS A 489 -4.37 12.07 24.86
C LYS A 489 -3.83 13.16 25.77
N ALA A 490 -4.29 14.40 25.60
CA ALA A 490 -3.95 15.55 26.42
C ALA A 490 -4.29 15.33 27.90
N TRP A 491 -5.43 14.71 28.20
CA TRP A 491 -5.84 14.40 29.57
C TRP A 491 -4.89 13.42 30.25
N TYR A 492 -4.53 12.33 29.57
CA TYR A 492 -3.55 11.37 30.10
C TYR A 492 -2.14 11.97 30.19
N ALA A 493 -1.74 12.81 29.24
CA ALA A 493 -0.47 13.55 29.27
C ALA A 493 -0.38 14.50 30.49
N ALA A 494 -1.48 15.19 30.80
CA ALA A 494 -1.60 16.04 31.97
C ALA A 494 -1.52 15.24 33.28
N LEU A 495 -2.27 14.14 33.39
CA LEU A 495 -2.25 13.26 34.57
C LEU A 495 -0.87 12.61 34.79
N GLY A 496 -0.19 12.26 33.72
CA GLY A 496 1.16 11.69 33.76
C GLY A 496 2.27 12.70 34.00
N LEU A 497 1.96 14.02 34.10
CA LEU A 497 2.93 15.13 34.15
C LEU A 497 3.95 15.06 33.01
N ARG A 498 3.50 14.64 31.83
CA ARG A 498 4.32 14.43 30.63
C ARG A 498 3.78 15.32 29.50
N PRO A 499 4.13 16.62 29.47
CA PRO A 499 3.61 17.53 28.46
C PRO A 499 4.03 17.09 27.06
N ASP A 500 3.04 16.90 26.20
CA ASP A 500 3.17 16.56 24.78
C ASP A 500 2.53 17.64 23.91
N MET A 501 2.59 17.47 22.58
CA MET A 501 1.97 18.44 21.67
C MET A 501 0.44 18.50 21.82
N ASN A 502 -0.19 17.39 22.21
CA ASN A 502 -1.63 17.30 22.39
C ASN A 502 -2.09 18.15 23.58
N LEU A 503 -1.35 18.11 24.69
CA LEU A 503 -1.60 18.94 25.86
C LEU A 503 -1.38 20.41 25.55
N LEU A 504 -0.28 20.75 24.88
CA LEU A 504 0.03 22.11 24.43
C LEU A 504 -1.12 22.71 23.61
N MET A 505 -1.62 21.92 22.66
CA MET A 505 -2.73 22.25 21.79
C MET A 505 -4.04 22.48 22.56
N VAL A 506 -4.42 21.58 23.48
CA VAL A 506 -5.65 21.71 24.26
C VAL A 506 -5.59 22.93 25.18
N ILE A 507 -4.44 23.22 25.79
CA ILE A 507 -4.23 24.43 26.60
C ILE A 507 -4.39 25.68 25.75
N ALA A 508 -3.79 25.71 24.55
CA ALA A 508 -3.90 26.85 23.64
C ALA A 508 -5.34 27.11 23.20
N VAL A 509 -6.08 26.06 22.81
CA VAL A 509 -7.50 26.17 22.42
C VAL A 509 -8.36 26.61 23.61
N ALA A 510 -8.16 26.02 24.79
CA ALA A 510 -8.91 26.40 25.99
C ALA A 510 -8.63 27.86 26.41
N GLY A 511 -7.37 28.29 26.30
CA GLY A 511 -6.96 29.67 26.57
C GLY A 511 -7.58 30.65 25.58
N ALA A 512 -7.57 30.35 24.29
CA ALA A 512 -8.21 31.16 23.24
C ALA A 512 -9.74 31.28 23.46
N VAL A 513 -10.40 30.19 23.85
CA VAL A 513 -11.82 30.23 24.24
C VAL A 513 -12.05 31.11 25.48
N ALA A 514 -11.15 31.06 26.48
CA ALA A 514 -11.28 31.82 27.71
C ALA A 514 -11.18 33.35 27.51
N ILE A 515 -10.40 33.81 26.52
CA ILE A 515 -10.32 35.23 26.13
C ILE A 515 -11.41 35.66 25.13
N GLY A 516 -12.28 34.74 24.71
CA GLY A 516 -13.34 35.03 23.74
C GLY A 516 -12.88 35.00 22.27
N GLU A 517 -11.67 34.52 21.98
CA GLU A 517 -11.11 34.36 20.64
C GLU A 517 -11.59 33.05 19.98
N TRP A 518 -12.91 32.94 19.80
CA TRP A 518 -13.57 31.73 19.29
C TRP A 518 -13.13 31.34 17.88
N PHE A 519 -12.92 32.33 17.00
CA PHE A 519 -12.44 32.10 15.63
C PHE A 519 -11.04 31.48 15.62
N GLU A 520 -10.12 32.03 16.44
CA GLU A 520 -8.76 31.52 16.54
C GLU A 520 -8.78 30.10 17.12
N ALA A 521 -9.52 29.87 18.23
CA ALA A 521 -9.67 28.54 18.84
C ALA A 521 -10.19 27.47 17.87
N ALA A 522 -11.22 27.80 17.08
CA ALA A 522 -11.80 26.91 16.08
C ALA A 522 -10.84 26.60 14.93
N THR A 523 -10.11 27.62 14.46
CA THR A 523 -9.12 27.49 13.39
C THR A 523 -7.93 26.63 13.84
N VAL A 524 -7.42 26.87 15.06
CA VAL A 524 -6.38 26.04 15.70
C VAL A 524 -6.84 24.58 15.71
N ALA A 525 -8.00 24.30 16.33
CA ALA A 525 -8.56 22.96 16.46
C ALA A 525 -8.72 22.24 15.13
N PHE A 526 -9.25 22.92 14.11
CA PHE A 526 -9.43 22.37 12.77
C PHE A 526 -8.09 22.04 12.10
N LEU A 527 -7.14 22.99 12.06
CA LEU A 527 -5.89 22.80 11.32
C LEU A 527 -4.99 21.74 11.96
N PHE A 528 -5.02 21.60 13.29
CA PHE A 528 -4.33 20.52 13.98
C PHE A 528 -4.96 19.15 13.67
N ALA A 529 -6.30 19.05 13.70
CA ALA A 529 -7.01 17.84 13.29
C ALA A 529 -6.73 17.47 11.82
N LEU A 530 -6.62 18.48 10.94
CA LEU A 530 -6.21 18.32 9.55
C LEU A 530 -4.77 17.80 9.44
N SER A 531 -3.83 18.35 10.22
CA SER A 531 -2.43 17.88 10.25
C SER A 531 -2.36 16.39 10.64
N LEU A 532 -3.02 16.00 11.72
CA LEU A 532 -3.07 14.59 12.17
C LEU A 532 -3.72 13.67 11.14
N THR A 533 -4.73 14.17 10.40
CA THR A 533 -5.38 13.42 9.33
C THR A 533 -4.46 13.26 8.11
N LEU A 534 -3.71 14.31 7.76
CA LEU A 534 -2.73 14.27 6.67
C LEU A 534 -1.54 13.38 7.01
N GLU A 535 -1.12 13.34 8.27
CA GLU A 535 -0.10 12.44 8.78
C GLU A 535 -0.55 10.98 8.62
N SER A 536 -1.72 10.63 9.18
CA SER A 536 -2.25 9.26 9.09
C SER A 536 -2.49 8.83 7.63
N TRP A 537 -2.94 9.76 6.77
CA TRP A 537 -3.09 9.53 5.34
C TRP A 537 -1.75 9.35 4.61
N SER A 538 -0.71 10.12 4.96
CA SER A 538 0.61 10.03 4.31
C SER A 538 1.26 8.68 4.61
N VAL A 539 1.15 8.24 5.86
CA VAL A 539 1.59 6.91 6.29
C VAL A 539 0.79 5.82 5.57
N ALA A 540 -0.55 5.94 5.53
CA ALA A 540 -1.41 4.98 4.85
C ALA A 540 -1.14 4.88 3.33
N ARG A 541 -0.85 6.00 2.67
CA ARG A 541 -0.52 6.02 1.23
C ARG A 541 0.76 5.26 0.93
N ALA A 542 1.77 5.44 1.76
CA ALA A 542 3.01 4.73 1.56
C ALA A 542 2.91 3.24 1.93
N ARG A 543 2.05 2.89 2.91
CA ARG A 543 1.64 1.51 3.16
C ARG A 543 0.95 0.90 1.94
N HIS A 544 0.01 1.61 1.32
CA HIS A 544 -0.65 1.14 0.09
C HIS A 544 0.31 0.91 -1.07
N ALA A 545 1.42 1.66 -1.17
CA ALA A 545 2.43 1.40 -2.19
C ALA A 545 3.19 0.08 -1.96
N ILE A 546 3.28 -0.38 -0.70
CA ILE A 546 3.85 -1.67 -0.31
C ILE A 546 2.80 -2.77 -0.47
N SER A 547 1.56 -2.55 -0.02
CA SER A 547 0.46 -3.50 -0.23
C SER A 547 0.06 -3.66 -1.69
N ALA A 548 0.35 -2.69 -2.57
CA ALA A 548 0.21 -2.86 -4.02
C ALA A 548 1.12 -3.97 -4.58
N LEU A 549 2.14 -4.39 -3.83
CA LEU A 549 2.91 -5.60 -4.14
C LEU A 549 2.09 -6.88 -3.89
N LEU A 550 1.14 -6.89 -2.94
CA LEU A 550 0.22 -8.03 -2.69
C LEU A 550 -0.76 -8.23 -3.86
N ASP A 551 -1.22 -7.15 -4.48
CA ASP A 551 -2.11 -7.20 -5.65
C ASP A 551 -1.40 -7.76 -6.91
N LEU A 552 -0.08 -8.02 -6.83
CA LEU A 552 0.66 -8.59 -7.95
C LEU A 552 0.40 -10.09 -8.14
N ALA A 553 0.09 -10.83 -7.08
CA ALA A 553 -0.17 -12.27 -7.16
C ALA A 553 -1.68 -12.55 -7.16
N PRO A 554 -2.22 -13.25 -8.18
CA PRO A 554 -3.64 -13.57 -8.23
C PRO A 554 -4.06 -14.53 -7.10
N PRO A 555 -5.28 -14.39 -6.56
CA PRO A 555 -5.77 -15.20 -5.44
C PRO A 555 -6.17 -16.63 -5.85
N THR A 556 -6.19 -16.92 -7.15
CA THR A 556 -6.64 -18.20 -7.72
C THR A 556 -5.57 -18.76 -8.66
N VAL A 557 -5.42 -20.08 -8.68
CA VAL A 557 -4.61 -20.81 -9.64
C VAL A 557 -5.48 -21.76 -10.45
N ARG A 558 -5.02 -22.11 -11.66
CA ARG A 558 -5.63 -23.17 -12.45
C ARG A 558 -4.92 -24.48 -12.16
N LEU A 559 -5.43 -25.24 -11.20
CA LEU A 559 -4.88 -26.52 -10.78
C LEU A 559 -5.03 -27.56 -11.90
N LEU A 560 -3.93 -28.26 -12.21
CA LEU A 560 -3.90 -29.40 -13.10
C LEU A 560 -4.05 -30.68 -12.27
N ARG A 561 -5.21 -31.32 -12.37
CA ARG A 561 -5.50 -32.56 -11.64
C ARG A 561 -4.80 -33.76 -12.30
N SER A 562 -4.68 -34.86 -11.55
CA SER A 562 -4.06 -36.11 -12.01
C SER A 562 -4.79 -36.76 -13.21
N ASP A 563 -6.04 -36.40 -13.44
CA ASP A 563 -6.84 -36.84 -14.60
C ASP A 563 -6.62 -35.97 -15.86
N GLY A 564 -5.77 -34.95 -15.78
CA GLY A 564 -5.50 -34.00 -16.87
C GLY A 564 -6.52 -32.86 -16.99
N SER A 565 -7.51 -32.77 -16.09
CA SER A 565 -8.47 -31.67 -16.07
C SER A 565 -7.91 -30.42 -15.38
N GLU A 566 -8.28 -29.25 -15.91
CA GLU A 566 -7.96 -27.94 -15.32
C GLU A 566 -9.14 -27.45 -14.47
N ALA A 567 -8.88 -27.02 -13.23
CA ALA A 567 -9.89 -26.43 -12.34
C ALA A 567 -9.33 -25.21 -11.61
N ASP A 568 -10.12 -24.14 -11.51
CA ASP A 568 -9.73 -22.97 -10.72
C ASP A 568 -9.86 -23.29 -9.22
N ALA A 569 -8.80 -23.02 -8.46
CA ALA A 569 -8.71 -23.24 -7.03
C ALA A 569 -8.07 -22.04 -6.32
N PRO A 570 -8.41 -21.76 -5.05
CA PRO A 570 -7.76 -20.69 -4.29
C PRO A 570 -6.26 -20.98 -4.12
N ALA A 571 -5.39 -20.00 -4.40
CA ALA A 571 -3.95 -20.15 -4.26
C ALA A 571 -3.52 -20.53 -2.83
N ALA A 572 -4.30 -20.12 -1.83
CA ALA A 572 -4.08 -20.45 -0.42
C ALA A 572 -4.29 -21.93 -0.06
N GLU A 573 -5.03 -22.69 -0.88
CA GLU A 573 -5.33 -24.11 -0.63
C GLU A 573 -4.32 -25.05 -1.31
N ILE A 574 -3.48 -24.52 -2.19
CA ILE A 574 -2.53 -25.28 -3.01
C ILE A 574 -1.35 -25.73 -2.15
N ARG A 575 -1.00 -27.01 -2.29
CA ARG A 575 0.10 -27.62 -1.56
C ARG A 575 1.35 -27.73 -2.43
N PRO A 576 2.56 -27.66 -1.82
CA PRO A 576 3.79 -27.96 -2.54
C PRO A 576 3.72 -29.34 -3.23
N GLY A 577 4.19 -29.42 -4.48
CA GLY A 577 4.12 -30.59 -5.34
C GLY A 577 2.89 -30.65 -6.25
N GLU A 578 1.87 -29.83 -6.01
CA GLU A 578 0.73 -29.72 -6.93
C GLU A 578 1.07 -28.88 -8.16
N ARG A 579 0.49 -29.23 -9.31
CA ARG A 579 0.78 -28.58 -10.59
C ARG A 579 -0.33 -27.63 -10.98
N PHE A 580 0.03 -26.46 -11.48
CA PHE A 580 -0.91 -25.46 -11.98
C PHE A 580 -0.45 -24.91 -13.34
N VAL A 581 -1.42 -24.49 -14.15
CA VAL A 581 -1.19 -23.96 -15.49
C VAL A 581 -1.25 -22.44 -15.46
N VAL A 582 -0.26 -21.79 -16.08
CA VAL A 582 -0.20 -20.35 -16.30
C VAL A 582 -0.23 -20.10 -17.80
N ARG A 583 -1.26 -19.39 -18.28
CA ARG A 583 -1.39 -19.05 -19.71
C ARG A 583 -0.57 -17.81 -20.06
N ALA A 584 -0.45 -17.56 -21.35
CA ALA A 584 0.20 -16.37 -21.88
C ALA A 584 -0.44 -15.09 -21.31
N GLY A 585 0.37 -14.16 -20.83
CA GLY A 585 -0.06 -12.91 -20.20
C GLY A 585 -0.66 -13.03 -18.79
N GLU A 586 -0.84 -14.25 -18.25
CA GLU A 586 -1.32 -14.44 -16.88
C GLU A 586 -0.20 -14.18 -15.85
N ARG A 587 -0.60 -13.72 -14.67
CA ARG A 587 0.31 -13.57 -13.52
C ARG A 587 0.49 -14.91 -12.82
N ILE A 588 1.71 -15.18 -12.40
CA ILE A 588 2.05 -16.37 -11.64
C ILE A 588 1.62 -16.15 -10.18
N ALA A 589 0.80 -17.06 -9.63
CA ALA A 589 0.22 -16.90 -8.29
C ALA A 589 1.14 -17.39 -7.15
N LEU A 590 1.90 -18.45 -7.43
CA LEU A 590 2.71 -19.17 -6.44
C LEU A 590 4.12 -19.37 -6.97
N ASP A 591 5.09 -19.44 -6.07
CA ASP A 591 6.45 -19.84 -6.43
C ASP A 591 6.46 -21.31 -6.84
N GLY A 592 7.24 -21.63 -7.88
CA GLY A 592 7.24 -22.96 -8.44
C GLY A 592 8.34 -23.22 -9.45
N ARG A 593 8.36 -24.46 -9.95
CA ARG A 593 9.30 -24.92 -10.98
C ARG A 593 8.54 -25.28 -12.26
N VAL A 594 9.02 -24.80 -13.40
CA VAL A 594 8.43 -25.15 -14.70
C VAL A 594 8.66 -26.64 -14.95
N VAL A 595 7.59 -27.39 -15.19
CA VAL A 595 7.64 -28.81 -15.56
C VAL A 595 7.47 -28.97 -17.06
N MET A 596 6.65 -28.12 -17.69
CA MET A 596 6.42 -28.11 -19.14
C MET A 596 6.19 -26.70 -19.67
N GLY A 597 6.55 -26.48 -20.92
CA GLY A 597 6.40 -25.20 -21.62
C GLY A 597 7.67 -24.36 -21.60
N VAL A 598 7.77 -23.44 -22.56
CA VAL A 598 8.84 -22.43 -22.67
C VAL A 598 8.18 -21.07 -22.85
N SER A 599 8.59 -20.08 -22.08
CA SER A 599 8.05 -18.72 -22.15
C SER A 599 9.00 -17.70 -21.54
N ALA A 600 8.96 -16.47 -22.04
CA ALA A 600 9.67 -15.34 -21.44
C ALA A 600 8.83 -14.76 -20.29
N VAL A 601 9.34 -14.80 -19.06
CA VAL A 601 8.62 -14.31 -17.87
C VAL A 601 9.14 -12.92 -17.50
N ASN A 602 8.24 -11.95 -17.45
CA ASN A 602 8.54 -10.60 -17.00
C ASN A 602 8.55 -10.55 -15.46
N GLN A 603 9.74 -10.34 -14.91
CA GLN A 603 9.98 -10.28 -13.46
C GLN A 603 10.07 -8.84 -12.92
N ALA A 604 9.81 -7.81 -13.74
CA ALA A 604 9.88 -6.39 -13.37
C ALA A 604 9.13 -6.04 -12.07
N PRO A 605 7.96 -6.62 -11.77
CA PRO A 605 7.24 -6.28 -10.54
C PRO A 605 7.99 -6.60 -9.23
N ILE A 606 8.98 -7.50 -9.29
CA ILE A 606 9.77 -7.93 -8.13
C ILE A 606 11.22 -7.45 -8.25
N THR A 607 11.83 -7.66 -9.42
CA THR A 607 13.24 -7.36 -9.70
C THR A 607 13.50 -5.89 -10.04
N GLY A 608 12.49 -5.19 -10.54
CA GLY A 608 12.62 -3.85 -11.13
C GLY A 608 13.17 -3.85 -12.56
N GLU A 609 13.57 -5.00 -13.11
CA GLU A 609 14.15 -5.11 -14.45
C GLU A 609 13.09 -5.28 -15.52
N SER A 610 13.18 -4.48 -16.59
CA SER A 610 12.16 -4.42 -17.62
C SER A 610 12.31 -5.51 -18.71
N VAL A 611 13.45 -6.21 -18.75
CA VAL A 611 13.74 -7.24 -19.74
C VAL A 611 13.19 -8.59 -19.24
N PRO A 612 12.30 -9.27 -19.99
CA PRO A 612 11.80 -10.59 -19.64
C PRO A 612 12.91 -11.66 -19.62
N VAL A 613 12.81 -12.63 -18.71
CA VAL A 613 13.77 -13.74 -18.57
C VAL A 613 13.16 -15.00 -19.16
N GLU A 614 13.89 -15.69 -20.05
CA GLU A 614 13.43 -16.96 -20.63
C GLU A 614 13.37 -18.07 -19.57
N LYS A 615 12.30 -18.86 -19.61
CA LYS A 615 12.03 -19.96 -18.69
C LYS A 615 11.72 -21.24 -19.47
N GLU A 616 12.44 -22.29 -19.13
CA GLU A 616 12.35 -23.64 -19.70
C GLU A 616 12.05 -24.68 -18.60
N PRO A 617 11.72 -25.93 -18.93
CA PRO A 617 11.53 -26.99 -17.94
C PRO A 617 12.74 -27.11 -16.99
N GLY A 618 12.45 -27.08 -15.69
CA GLY A 618 13.44 -27.03 -14.61
C GLY A 618 13.71 -25.64 -14.05
N ALA A 619 13.35 -24.56 -14.75
CA ALA A 619 13.54 -23.20 -14.29
C ALA A 619 12.53 -22.78 -13.21
N GLU A 620 12.96 -21.90 -12.31
CA GLU A 620 12.11 -21.36 -11.24
C GLU A 620 11.34 -20.12 -11.69
N VAL A 621 10.11 -20.01 -11.19
CA VAL A 621 9.20 -18.90 -11.39
C VAL A 621 8.64 -18.42 -10.06
N PHE A 622 8.35 -17.12 -9.96
CA PHE A 622 8.01 -16.46 -8.71
C PHE A 622 6.61 -15.86 -8.75
N ALA A 623 5.91 -15.88 -7.62
CA ALA A 623 4.62 -15.27 -7.44
C ALA A 623 4.66 -13.76 -7.72
N GLY A 624 3.71 -13.25 -8.51
CA GLY A 624 3.62 -11.85 -8.92
C GLY A 624 4.31 -11.48 -10.24
N THR A 625 5.09 -12.39 -10.81
CA THR A 625 5.67 -12.23 -12.15
C THR A 625 4.65 -12.49 -13.25
N ILE A 626 4.88 -11.95 -14.45
CA ILE A 626 3.94 -12.02 -15.57
C ILE A 626 4.49 -12.98 -16.62
N ASN A 627 3.73 -14.01 -16.96
CA ASN A 627 4.09 -14.93 -18.03
C ASN A 627 3.94 -14.23 -19.39
N GLY A 628 4.90 -14.43 -20.30
CA GLY A 628 4.89 -13.87 -21.65
C GLY A 628 3.97 -14.63 -22.60
N ASP A 629 4.49 -15.05 -23.75
CA ASP A 629 3.67 -15.57 -24.85
C ASP A 629 3.40 -17.08 -24.78
N GLY A 630 4.20 -17.85 -24.06
CA GLY A 630 4.06 -19.31 -23.93
C GLY A 630 3.22 -19.73 -22.73
N ALA A 631 2.55 -20.88 -22.79
CA ALA A 631 1.89 -21.47 -21.62
C ALA A 631 2.89 -22.29 -20.79
N LEU A 632 2.85 -22.14 -19.47
CA LEU A 632 3.72 -22.87 -18.54
C LEU A 632 2.89 -23.78 -17.64
N THR A 633 3.35 -25.01 -17.44
CA THR A 633 2.89 -25.87 -16.34
C THR A 633 3.92 -25.80 -15.24
N VAL A 634 3.51 -25.35 -14.06
CA VAL A 634 4.38 -25.05 -12.92
C VAL A 634 4.00 -25.97 -11.76
N GLU A 635 4.99 -26.59 -11.14
CA GLU A 635 4.83 -27.32 -9.89
C GLU A 635 5.09 -26.37 -8.71
N ALA A 636 4.11 -26.22 -7.82
CA ALA A 636 4.21 -25.35 -6.66
C ALA A 636 5.33 -25.86 -5.73
N THR A 637 6.26 -24.97 -5.37
CA THR A 637 7.35 -25.31 -4.43
C THR A 637 7.06 -24.81 -3.02
N ARG A 638 6.23 -23.76 -2.90
CA ARG A 638 5.93 -23.05 -1.64
C ARG A 638 4.43 -22.80 -1.52
N THR A 639 3.95 -22.66 -0.28
CA THR A 639 2.56 -22.26 0.01
C THR A 639 2.37 -20.76 -0.24
N ALA A 640 1.11 -20.30 -0.36
CA ALA A 640 0.80 -18.88 -0.59
C ALA A 640 1.39 -17.94 0.48
N GLU A 641 1.43 -18.38 1.74
CA GLU A 641 1.98 -17.60 2.87
C GLU A 641 3.51 -17.55 2.87
N ASP A 642 4.15 -18.46 2.14
CA ASP A 642 5.60 -18.63 2.10
C ASP A 642 6.18 -18.34 0.69
N THR A 643 5.44 -17.64 -0.16
CA THR A 643 6.01 -17.16 -1.43
C THR A 643 7.11 -16.11 -1.18
N MET A 644 8.04 -15.95 -2.11
CA MET A 644 9.07 -14.92 -2.04
C MET A 644 8.45 -13.54 -1.96
N LEU A 645 7.36 -13.29 -2.71
CA LEU A 645 6.57 -12.08 -2.60
C LEU A 645 6.01 -11.88 -1.18
N ALA A 646 5.38 -12.89 -0.58
CA ALA A 646 4.85 -12.83 0.78
C ALA A 646 5.96 -12.57 1.82
N ARG A 647 7.15 -13.14 1.64
CA ARG A 647 8.34 -12.86 2.47
C ARG A 647 8.84 -11.43 2.32
N ILE A 648 8.95 -10.92 1.09
CA ILE A 648 9.29 -9.51 0.83
C ILE A 648 8.35 -8.61 1.61
N ILE A 649 7.05 -8.87 1.51
CA ILE A 649 6.04 -8.08 2.21
C ILE A 649 6.26 -8.15 3.71
N ARG A 650 6.38 -9.35 4.30
CA ARG A 650 6.61 -9.50 5.74
C ARG A 650 7.86 -8.76 6.20
N MET A 651 8.93 -8.80 5.42
CA MET A 651 10.15 -8.05 5.73
C MET A 651 9.98 -6.53 5.62
N VAL A 652 9.27 -6.02 4.61
CA VAL A 652 8.97 -4.58 4.53
C VAL A 652 8.07 -4.15 5.70
N GLU A 653 7.13 -4.99 6.09
CA GLU A 653 6.26 -4.77 7.25
C GLU A 653 7.06 -4.74 8.57
N GLU A 654 7.95 -5.72 8.77
CA GLU A 654 8.87 -5.79 9.91
C GLU A 654 9.88 -4.62 9.91
N ALA A 655 10.27 -4.13 8.72
CA ALA A 655 11.18 -3.00 8.56
C ALA A 655 10.67 -1.70 9.17
N HIS A 656 9.35 -1.48 9.13
CA HIS A 656 8.74 -0.32 9.76
C HIS A 656 8.87 -0.32 11.29
N ALA A 657 9.08 -1.48 11.92
CA ALA A 657 9.24 -1.57 13.38
C ALA A 657 10.60 -1.02 13.86
N ARG A 658 11.62 -0.98 12.99
CA ARG A 658 12.98 -0.51 13.30
C ARG A 658 13.18 0.94 12.84
N ARG A 659 13.00 1.87 13.79
CA ARG A 659 13.07 3.33 13.58
C ARG A 659 14.46 3.81 13.21
N ALA A 660 14.50 4.88 12.41
CA ALA A 660 15.76 5.48 11.99
C ALA A 660 16.38 6.38 13.08
N PRO A 661 17.72 6.50 13.14
CA PRO A 661 18.38 7.39 14.10
C PRO A 661 17.89 8.84 14.06
N SER A 662 17.56 9.38 12.87
CA SER A 662 17.02 10.74 12.76
C SER A 662 15.62 10.89 13.35
N GLU A 663 14.80 9.84 13.30
CA GLU A 663 13.46 9.82 13.92
C GLU A 663 13.59 9.83 15.45
N GLN A 664 14.49 9.00 15.99
CA GLN A 664 14.76 8.94 17.43
C GLN A 664 15.30 10.28 17.97
N TRP A 665 16.18 10.95 17.22
CA TRP A 665 16.71 12.25 17.60
C TRP A 665 15.61 13.32 17.67
N VAL A 666 14.68 13.35 16.70
CA VAL A 666 13.55 14.30 16.71
C VAL A 666 12.65 14.06 17.92
N GLU A 667 12.40 12.80 18.28
CA GLU A 667 11.61 12.47 19.48
C GLU A 667 12.31 12.91 20.78
N GLN A 668 13.63 12.68 20.87
CA GLN A 668 14.43 13.12 22.01
C GLN A 668 14.44 14.65 22.13
N PHE A 669 14.57 15.36 21.01
CA PHE A 669 14.46 16.81 20.95
C PHE A 669 13.09 17.28 21.48
N ALA A 670 11.99 16.72 20.97
CA ALA A 670 10.63 17.09 21.37
C ALA A 670 10.39 16.87 22.88
N ARG A 671 10.97 15.80 23.45
CA ARG A 671 10.87 15.47 24.89
C ARG A 671 11.41 16.55 25.81
N VAL A 672 12.45 17.27 25.38
CA VAL A 672 13.06 18.36 26.15
C VAL A 672 12.45 19.71 25.76
N TYR A 673 12.20 19.90 24.47
CA TYR A 673 11.74 21.17 23.92
C TYR A 673 10.33 21.55 24.39
N THR A 674 9.35 20.63 24.34
CA THR A 674 7.96 20.90 24.73
C THR A 674 7.81 21.40 26.17
N PRO A 675 8.33 20.71 27.22
CA PRO A 675 8.24 21.22 28.58
C PRO A 675 9.00 22.55 28.77
N SER A 676 10.14 22.72 28.10
CA SER A 676 10.93 23.94 28.19
C SER A 676 10.16 25.16 27.67
N VAL A 677 9.46 25.02 26.53
CA VAL A 677 8.67 26.13 25.98
C VAL A 677 7.39 26.38 26.79
N MET A 678 6.76 25.34 27.35
CA MET A 678 5.63 25.55 28.26
C MET A 678 6.03 26.31 29.53
N ALA A 679 7.17 25.96 30.12
CA ALA A 679 7.71 26.68 31.26
C ALA A 679 8.06 28.13 30.88
N PHE A 680 8.66 28.33 29.69
CA PHE A 680 8.96 29.67 29.19
C PHE A 680 7.70 30.51 28.93
N ALA A 681 6.63 29.92 28.38
CA ALA A 681 5.36 30.60 28.20
C ALA A 681 4.71 31.00 29.53
N LEU A 682 4.82 30.16 30.56
CA LEU A 682 4.37 30.49 31.91
C LEU A 682 5.16 31.69 32.47
N VAL A 683 6.46 31.74 32.24
CA VAL A 683 7.30 32.89 32.62
C VAL A 683 6.90 34.15 31.84
N VAL A 684 6.61 34.04 30.54
CA VAL A 684 6.14 35.17 29.72
C VAL A 684 4.76 35.68 30.17
N PHE A 685 3.88 34.78 30.63
CA PHE A 685 2.59 35.15 31.19
C PHE A 685 2.73 35.88 32.54
N LEU A 686 3.51 35.32 33.47
CA LEU A 686 3.58 35.83 34.86
C LEU A 686 4.59 36.97 35.04
N GLY A 687 5.70 36.95 34.31
CA GLY A 687 6.85 37.83 34.55
C GLY A 687 6.51 39.31 34.41
N PRO A 688 6.02 39.78 33.25
CA PRO A 688 5.78 41.20 33.04
C PRO A 688 4.65 41.82 33.88
N PRO A 689 3.49 41.16 34.11
CA PRO A 689 2.49 41.66 35.05
C PRO A 689 3.03 41.78 36.49
N LEU A 690 3.79 40.79 36.98
CA LEU A 690 4.31 40.78 38.35
C LEU A 690 5.50 41.72 38.58
N ALA A 691 6.39 41.87 37.59
CA ALA A 691 7.61 42.67 37.73
C ALA A 691 7.47 44.11 37.24
N PHE A 692 6.61 44.37 36.24
CA PHE A 692 6.52 45.67 35.56
C PHE A 692 5.09 46.24 35.47
N GLY A 693 4.09 45.59 36.08
CA GLY A 693 2.71 46.06 36.07
C GLY A 693 2.02 46.00 34.70
N GLY A 694 2.46 45.09 33.83
CA GLY A 694 1.85 44.90 32.50
C GLY A 694 0.40 44.39 32.54
N ALA A 695 -0.35 44.62 31.46
CA ALA A 695 -1.73 44.15 31.33
C ALA A 695 -1.81 42.61 31.26
N TRP A 696 -2.60 42.00 32.14
CA TRP A 696 -2.72 40.54 32.24
C TRP A 696 -3.22 39.91 30.93
N ASP A 697 -4.18 40.53 30.27
CA ASP A 697 -4.79 40.01 29.03
C ASP A 697 -3.79 39.97 27.88
N ASP A 698 -2.96 41.01 27.71
CA ASP A 698 -1.94 41.08 26.65
C ASP A 698 -0.86 40.01 26.82
N TRP A 699 -0.37 39.81 28.05
CA TRP A 699 0.66 38.83 28.34
C TRP A 699 0.12 37.39 28.35
N PHE A 700 -1.16 37.22 28.71
CA PHE A 700 -1.86 35.95 28.52
C PHE A 700 -1.99 35.61 27.03
N TYR A 701 -2.43 36.55 26.19
CA TYR A 701 -2.50 36.36 24.73
C TYR A 701 -1.12 36.02 24.14
N ARG A 702 -0.07 36.77 24.50
CA ARG A 702 1.30 36.50 24.03
C ARG A 702 1.83 35.14 24.47
N ALA A 703 1.49 34.68 25.68
CA ALA A 703 1.83 33.35 26.14
C ALA A 703 1.10 32.26 25.33
N LEU A 704 -0.18 32.46 24.98
CA LEU A 704 -0.92 31.54 24.10
C LEU A 704 -0.32 31.51 22.69
N VAL A 705 -0.01 32.66 22.10
CA VAL A 705 0.67 32.76 20.80
C VAL A 705 1.99 32.00 20.83
N LEU A 706 2.78 32.18 21.89
CA LEU A 706 4.05 31.49 22.10
C LEU A 706 3.86 29.96 22.18
N LEU A 707 2.87 29.48 22.94
CA LEU A 707 2.55 28.05 23.02
C LEU A 707 2.16 27.46 21.66
N VAL A 708 1.41 28.19 20.84
CA VAL A 708 1.00 27.74 19.50
C VAL A 708 2.18 27.71 18.53
N ILE A 709 2.99 28.77 18.46
CA ILE A 709 4.21 28.83 17.62
C ILE A 709 5.17 27.71 17.98
N ALA A 710 5.20 27.35 19.26
CA ALA A 710 6.08 26.33 19.77
C ALA A 710 5.73 24.93 19.27
N CYS A 711 4.56 24.63 18.68
CA CYS A 711 4.27 23.26 18.26
C CYS A 711 5.39 22.73 17.34
N PRO A 712 6.05 21.60 17.67
CA PRO A 712 7.06 21.03 16.79
C PRO A 712 6.46 20.23 15.62
N CYS A 713 5.22 20.52 15.20
CA CYS A 713 4.40 19.71 14.30
C CYS A 713 5.14 19.37 12.98
N ALA A 714 5.63 20.38 12.24
CA ALA A 714 6.36 20.17 10.98
C ALA A 714 7.68 19.38 11.15
N LEU A 715 8.34 19.55 12.30
CA LEU A 715 9.61 18.88 12.59
C LEU A 715 9.40 17.39 12.84
N VAL A 716 8.38 17.05 13.65
CA VAL A 716 8.04 15.68 14.05
C VAL A 716 7.57 14.85 12.85
N ILE A 717 6.73 15.42 11.98
CA ILE A 717 6.14 14.69 10.84
C ILE A 717 7.14 14.48 9.70
N SER A 718 8.10 15.38 9.53
CA SER A 718 9.00 15.38 8.35
C SER A 718 9.79 14.08 8.18
N THR A 719 10.36 13.56 9.27
CA THR A 719 11.29 12.44 9.21
C THR A 719 10.61 11.10 8.89
N PRO A 720 9.53 10.69 9.58
CA PRO A 720 8.80 9.46 9.24
C PRO A 720 8.30 9.45 7.79
N VAL A 721 7.72 10.56 7.32
CA VAL A 721 7.21 10.67 5.93
C VAL A 721 8.35 10.52 4.91
N SER A 722 9.51 11.10 5.18
CA SER A 722 10.69 11.01 4.29
C SER A 722 11.24 9.58 4.21
N ILE A 723 11.40 8.91 5.35
CA ILE A 723 11.89 7.53 5.42
C ILE A 723 10.95 6.60 4.67
N VAL A 724 9.66 6.71 4.95
CA VAL A 724 8.62 5.88 4.35
C VAL A 724 8.54 6.09 2.84
N ALA A 725 8.63 7.33 2.35
CA ALA A 725 8.72 7.63 0.92
C ALA A 725 9.98 7.04 0.27
N ALA A 726 11.11 7.05 0.98
CA ALA A 726 12.37 6.51 0.49
C ALA A 726 12.41 4.96 0.50
N LEU A 727 11.82 4.30 1.49
CA LEU A 727 11.63 2.83 1.52
C LEU A 727 10.76 2.39 0.34
N ALA A 728 9.61 3.05 0.13
CA ALA A 728 8.72 2.75 -0.99
C ALA A 728 9.38 3.02 -2.37
N SER A 729 10.32 3.97 -2.45
CA SER A 729 11.12 4.17 -3.67
C SER A 729 12.21 3.11 -3.84
N SER A 730 12.75 2.55 -2.76
CA SER A 730 13.79 1.51 -2.80
C SER A 730 13.21 0.17 -3.24
N ALA A 731 12.06 -0.21 -2.67
CA ALA A 731 11.35 -1.42 -3.08
C ALA A 731 11.00 -1.41 -4.57
N ARG A 732 10.51 -0.27 -5.09
CA ARG A 732 10.24 -0.10 -6.53
C ARG A 732 11.48 -0.14 -7.43
N ALA A 733 12.67 0.05 -6.87
CA ALA A 733 13.94 -0.01 -7.59
C ALA A 733 14.64 -1.38 -7.45
N GLY A 734 13.99 -2.38 -6.86
CA GLY A 734 14.58 -3.70 -6.63
C GLY A 734 15.58 -3.73 -5.46
N VAL A 735 15.53 -2.76 -4.55
CA VAL A 735 16.39 -2.68 -3.36
C VAL A 735 15.54 -2.75 -2.10
N LEU A 736 15.60 -3.89 -1.42
CA LEU A 736 14.83 -4.14 -0.21
C LEU A 736 15.64 -3.72 1.02
N VAL A 737 15.05 -2.86 1.86
CA VAL A 737 15.70 -2.35 3.07
C VAL A 737 14.90 -2.78 4.30
N LYS A 738 15.52 -3.51 5.23
CA LYS A 738 14.88 -4.06 6.44
C LYS A 738 14.60 -3.04 7.54
N GLY A 739 14.73 -1.73 7.28
CA GLY A 739 14.30 -0.72 8.25
C GLY A 739 14.77 0.69 7.97
N GLY A 740 14.14 1.65 8.64
CA GLY A 740 14.53 3.06 8.57
C GLY A 740 15.97 3.29 9.02
N ALA A 741 16.44 2.51 10.01
CA ALA A 741 17.83 2.56 10.46
C ALA A 741 18.83 2.21 9.36
N TYR A 742 18.55 1.14 8.61
CA TYR A 742 19.41 0.65 7.52
C TYR A 742 19.32 1.49 6.25
N LEU A 743 18.30 2.35 6.13
CA LEU A 743 18.18 3.31 5.04
C LEU A 743 19.14 4.52 5.21
N GLU A 744 19.44 4.93 6.44
CA GLU A 744 20.34 6.06 6.70
C GLU A 744 21.83 5.68 6.61
N LEU A 745 22.18 4.44 6.94
CA LEU A 745 23.56 3.97 7.02
C LEU A 745 24.33 4.12 5.69
N PRO A 746 23.77 3.79 4.50
CA PRO A 746 24.47 3.98 3.23
C PRO A 746 24.98 5.40 2.99
N ALA A 747 24.31 6.41 3.57
CA ALA A 747 24.73 7.80 3.43
C ALA A 747 25.95 8.17 4.30
N ARG A 748 26.28 7.35 5.30
CA ARG A 748 27.38 7.53 6.25
C ARG A 748 28.54 6.57 6.01
N LEU A 749 28.42 5.65 5.05
CA LEU A 749 29.47 4.70 4.70
C LEU A 749 30.74 5.44 4.28
N LYS A 750 31.87 4.95 4.80
CA LYS A 750 33.21 5.38 4.38
C LYS A 750 33.94 4.29 3.61
N ALA A 751 33.70 3.03 3.96
CA ALA A 751 34.27 1.88 3.28
C ALA A 751 33.21 0.82 2.97
N ILE A 752 33.43 0.07 1.89
CA ILE A 752 32.61 -1.08 1.48
C ILE A 752 33.54 -2.27 1.28
N ALA A 753 33.33 -3.33 2.06
CA ALA A 753 33.92 -4.63 1.83
C ALA A 753 33.03 -5.43 0.87
N MET A 754 33.63 -6.08 -0.12
CA MET A 754 32.94 -6.86 -1.14
C MET A 754 33.55 -8.26 -1.18
N ASP A 755 32.71 -9.28 -1.17
CA ASP A 755 33.14 -10.61 -1.54
C ASP A 755 33.53 -10.64 -3.04
N LYS A 756 34.38 -11.59 -3.42
CA LYS A 756 34.78 -11.78 -4.81
C LYS A 756 33.73 -12.60 -5.56
N THR A 757 33.51 -13.83 -5.13
CA THR A 757 32.79 -14.86 -5.89
C THR A 757 31.29 -14.58 -5.86
N GLY A 758 30.66 -14.53 -7.04
CA GLY A 758 29.22 -14.22 -7.15
C GLY A 758 28.87 -12.76 -6.88
N THR A 759 29.82 -11.95 -6.39
CA THR A 759 29.63 -10.52 -6.11
C THR A 759 30.32 -9.63 -7.15
N ILE A 760 31.65 -9.54 -7.13
CA ILE A 760 32.41 -8.81 -8.16
C ILE A 760 32.45 -9.61 -9.47
N THR A 761 32.52 -10.93 -9.33
CA THR A 761 32.47 -11.88 -10.44
C THR A 761 31.07 -12.48 -10.57
N ARG A 762 30.81 -13.20 -11.66
CA ARG A 762 29.52 -13.87 -11.89
C ARG A 762 29.30 -15.06 -10.97
N GLY A 763 30.38 -15.67 -10.45
CA GLY A 763 30.31 -16.91 -9.68
C GLY A 763 30.10 -18.16 -10.56
N GLU A 764 30.13 -17.98 -11.88
CA GLU A 764 30.00 -19.04 -12.87
C GLU A 764 31.33 -19.15 -13.63
N PRO A 765 32.06 -20.27 -13.48
CA PRO A 765 33.32 -20.46 -14.20
C PRO A 765 33.06 -20.57 -15.70
N GLU A 766 33.85 -19.88 -16.51
CA GLU A 766 33.80 -19.94 -17.97
C GLU A 766 35.16 -20.32 -18.56
N VAL A 767 35.14 -21.04 -19.68
CA VAL A 767 36.35 -21.36 -20.44
C VAL A 767 36.82 -20.09 -21.15
N VAL A 768 37.85 -19.45 -20.60
CA VAL A 768 38.44 -18.22 -21.15
C VAL A 768 39.46 -18.51 -22.25
N ARG A 769 40.16 -19.65 -22.18
CA ARG A 769 41.18 -20.00 -23.16
C ARG A 769 41.31 -21.51 -23.34
N VAL A 770 41.50 -21.93 -24.59
CA VAL A 770 41.80 -23.30 -24.99
C VAL A 770 43.17 -23.26 -25.65
N VAL A 771 44.11 -24.10 -25.22
CA VAL A 771 45.47 -24.13 -25.75
C VAL A 771 45.85 -25.56 -26.12
N PRO A 772 45.69 -25.95 -27.40
CA PRO A 772 46.10 -27.27 -27.86
C PRO A 772 47.63 -27.36 -28.00
N PHE A 773 48.16 -28.58 -27.85
CA PHE A 773 49.58 -28.89 -28.06
C PHE A 773 49.81 -29.81 -29.26
N GLY A 774 50.96 -29.67 -29.91
CA GLY A 774 51.35 -30.50 -31.06
C GLY A 774 50.41 -30.31 -32.25
N THR A 775 49.83 -31.42 -32.73
CA THR A 775 48.90 -31.44 -33.88
C THR A 775 47.43 -31.40 -33.50
N HIS A 776 47.10 -31.28 -32.20
CA HIS A 776 45.71 -31.23 -31.75
C HIS A 776 45.08 -29.87 -32.06
N THR A 777 43.76 -29.86 -32.22
CA THR A 777 42.98 -28.64 -32.44
C THR A 777 42.15 -28.27 -31.20
N ASP A 778 41.74 -27.00 -31.10
CA ASP A 778 40.81 -26.54 -30.06
C ASP A 778 39.54 -27.39 -29.98
N ALA A 779 38.97 -27.74 -31.14
CA ALA A 779 37.72 -28.48 -31.23
C ALA A 779 37.87 -29.90 -30.70
N GLU A 780 38.95 -30.60 -31.04
CA GLU A 780 39.24 -31.93 -30.52
C GLU A 780 39.51 -31.92 -29.02
N LEU A 781 40.22 -30.91 -28.52
CA LEU A 781 40.52 -30.78 -27.10
C LEU A 781 39.23 -30.56 -26.28
N LEU A 782 38.36 -29.67 -26.78
CA LEU A 782 37.08 -29.35 -26.16
C LEU A 782 36.11 -30.55 -26.23
N ALA A 783 36.08 -31.28 -27.35
CA ALA A 783 35.28 -32.49 -27.52
C ALA A 783 35.67 -33.58 -26.51
N ARG A 784 36.97 -33.84 -26.34
CA ARG A 784 37.47 -34.83 -25.38
C ARG A 784 37.17 -34.42 -23.94
N ALA A 785 37.36 -33.14 -23.60
CA ALA A 785 37.05 -32.62 -22.27
C ALA A 785 35.55 -32.71 -21.98
N ALA A 786 34.70 -32.28 -22.91
CA ALA A 786 33.25 -32.36 -22.81
C ALA A 786 32.75 -33.80 -22.70
N ALA A 787 33.32 -34.73 -23.45
CA ALA A 787 32.96 -36.15 -23.39
C ALA A 787 33.24 -36.77 -22.02
N LEU A 788 34.39 -36.45 -21.41
CA LEU A 788 34.75 -36.90 -20.06
C LEU A 788 33.88 -36.25 -18.98
N GLU A 789 33.50 -34.99 -19.16
CA GLU A 789 32.73 -34.19 -18.20
C GLU A 789 31.19 -34.30 -18.40
N ALA A 790 30.72 -34.96 -19.45
CA ALA A 790 29.29 -35.05 -19.83
C ALA A 790 28.35 -35.59 -18.72
N ARG A 791 28.91 -36.32 -17.74
CA ARG A 791 28.16 -36.89 -16.60
C ARG A 791 28.54 -36.27 -15.26
N SER A 792 29.37 -35.25 -15.26
CA SER A 792 29.88 -34.58 -14.06
C SER A 792 28.97 -33.43 -13.65
N THR A 793 28.72 -33.30 -12.35
CA THR A 793 27.95 -32.18 -11.77
C THR A 793 28.86 -31.03 -11.33
N HIS A 794 30.17 -31.13 -11.58
CA HIS A 794 31.14 -30.13 -11.12
C HIS A 794 30.95 -28.79 -11.87
N PRO A 795 31.12 -27.62 -11.22
CA PRO A 795 31.00 -26.32 -11.90
C PRO A 795 31.91 -26.17 -13.13
N LEU A 796 33.15 -26.65 -13.05
CA LEU A 796 34.09 -26.67 -14.19
C LEU A 796 33.61 -27.56 -15.36
N ALA A 797 32.87 -28.63 -15.07
CA ALA A 797 32.27 -29.50 -16.08
C ALA A 797 31.24 -28.74 -16.91
N ARG A 798 30.38 -27.98 -16.22
CA ARG A 798 29.35 -27.15 -16.85
C ARG A 798 29.97 -26.08 -17.74
N ALA A 799 31.07 -25.46 -17.31
CA ALA A 799 31.83 -24.49 -18.10
C ALA A 799 32.33 -25.09 -19.43
N ILE A 800 32.91 -26.29 -19.36
CA ILE A 800 33.43 -27.01 -20.54
C ILE A 800 32.29 -27.43 -21.46
N LEU A 801 31.21 -28.00 -20.91
CA LEU A 801 30.05 -28.43 -21.69
C LEU A 801 29.36 -27.26 -22.39
N HIS A 802 29.18 -26.13 -21.69
CA HIS A 802 28.61 -24.92 -22.29
C HIS A 802 29.46 -24.43 -23.46
N LYS A 803 30.80 -24.34 -23.26
CA LYS A 803 31.71 -23.94 -24.33
C LYS A 803 31.72 -24.92 -25.51
N ALA A 804 31.56 -26.21 -25.24
CA ALA A 804 31.47 -27.26 -26.24
C ALA A 804 30.18 -27.14 -27.07
N GLN A 805 29.06 -26.81 -26.43
CA GLN A 805 27.76 -26.61 -27.09
C GLN A 805 27.79 -25.44 -28.10
N GLU A 806 28.58 -24.40 -27.85
CA GLU A 806 28.75 -23.26 -28.79
C GLU A 806 29.43 -23.68 -30.10
N ARG A 807 30.21 -24.77 -30.10
CA ARG A 807 31.03 -25.21 -31.24
C ARG A 807 30.56 -26.54 -31.85
N MET A 808 29.72 -27.31 -31.15
CA MET A 808 29.31 -28.66 -31.54
C MET A 808 27.83 -28.92 -31.19
N ASP A 809 27.07 -29.50 -32.13
CA ASP A 809 25.64 -29.81 -31.94
C ASP A 809 25.40 -31.02 -31.02
N VAL A 810 26.29 -32.02 -31.02
CA VAL A 810 26.13 -33.27 -30.26
C VAL A 810 27.41 -33.61 -29.51
N ILE A 811 27.30 -33.72 -28.18
CA ILE A 811 28.38 -34.15 -27.30
C ILE A 811 28.20 -35.65 -27.01
N ALA A 812 29.10 -36.49 -27.53
CA ALA A 812 29.10 -37.91 -27.24
C ALA A 812 29.77 -38.18 -25.86
N PRO A 813 29.07 -38.79 -24.88
CA PRO A 813 29.65 -39.04 -23.57
C PRO A 813 30.69 -40.17 -23.63
N ALA A 814 31.80 -40.00 -22.92
CA ALA A 814 32.83 -41.02 -22.76
C ALA A 814 32.29 -42.24 -21.97
N THR A 815 32.84 -43.42 -22.25
CA THR A 815 32.56 -44.67 -21.52
C THR A 815 33.61 -44.90 -20.43
N GLU A 816 33.28 -45.72 -19.43
CA GLU A 816 34.20 -46.08 -18.32
C GLU A 816 34.79 -44.89 -17.56
N VAL A 817 34.06 -43.77 -17.47
CA VAL A 817 34.53 -42.58 -16.77
C VAL A 817 34.64 -42.83 -15.26
N GLN A 818 35.82 -42.59 -14.69
CA GLN A 818 36.09 -42.62 -13.25
C GLN A 818 36.61 -41.27 -12.76
N ALA A 819 36.05 -40.80 -11.65
CA ALA A 819 36.50 -39.60 -10.96
C ALA A 819 37.64 -39.94 -9.98
N LEU A 820 38.77 -39.26 -10.14
CA LEU A 820 39.92 -39.32 -9.25
C LEU A 820 39.84 -38.14 -8.29
N LYS A 821 39.49 -38.42 -7.03
CA LYS A 821 39.27 -37.41 -5.99
C LYS A 821 40.47 -36.47 -5.86
N GLY A 822 40.25 -35.17 -6.09
CA GLY A 822 41.27 -34.13 -6.01
C GLY A 822 42.28 -34.11 -7.16
N LYS A 823 42.09 -34.90 -8.22
CA LYS A 823 43.02 -35.01 -9.36
C LYS A 823 42.36 -34.73 -10.70
N GLY A 824 41.19 -35.33 -10.97
CA GLY A 824 40.50 -35.18 -12.25
C GLY A 824 39.60 -36.38 -12.61
N LEU A 825 39.47 -36.66 -13.91
CA LEU A 825 38.68 -37.72 -14.52
C LEU A 825 39.52 -38.56 -15.50
N THR A 826 39.19 -39.83 -15.64
CA THR A 826 39.75 -40.73 -16.67
C THR A 826 38.61 -41.48 -17.35
N GLY A 827 38.68 -41.73 -18.65
CA GLY A 827 37.64 -42.48 -19.37
C GLY A 827 38.04 -42.81 -20.81
N MET A 828 37.17 -43.53 -21.51
CA MET A 828 37.36 -43.98 -22.89
C MET A 828 36.52 -43.12 -23.85
N PHE A 829 37.16 -42.52 -24.85
CA PHE A 829 36.51 -41.73 -25.89
C PHE A 829 37.02 -42.18 -27.26
N ASP A 830 36.11 -42.52 -28.18
CA ASP A 830 36.42 -43.16 -29.47
C ASP A 830 37.34 -44.39 -29.38
N GLY A 831 37.23 -45.16 -28.29
CA GLY A 831 38.03 -46.37 -28.07
C GLY A 831 39.44 -46.13 -27.56
N GLU A 832 39.86 -44.88 -27.33
CA GLU A 832 41.15 -44.53 -26.72
C GLU A 832 41.00 -44.01 -25.27
N PRO A 833 41.97 -44.29 -24.37
CA PRO A 833 41.96 -43.79 -23.01
C PRO A 833 42.41 -42.33 -22.93
N PHE A 834 41.53 -41.46 -22.42
CA PHE A 834 41.80 -40.07 -22.13
C PHE A 834 41.66 -39.76 -20.63
N TRP A 835 42.33 -38.69 -20.22
CA TRP A 835 42.24 -38.16 -18.88
C TRP A 835 42.18 -36.64 -18.91
N LEU A 836 41.51 -36.09 -17.91
CA LEU A 836 41.35 -34.66 -17.66
C LEU A 836 41.71 -34.41 -16.20
N GLY A 837 42.50 -33.39 -15.86
CA GLY A 837 42.86 -33.15 -14.47
C GLY A 837 43.65 -31.88 -14.21
N SER A 838 43.98 -31.63 -12.94
CA SER A 838 44.77 -30.46 -12.52
C SER A 838 46.22 -30.53 -13.02
N HIS A 839 46.91 -29.38 -13.05
CA HIS A 839 48.35 -29.30 -13.35
C HIS A 839 49.19 -30.28 -12.48
N ARG A 840 48.87 -30.38 -11.19
CA ARG A 840 49.51 -31.34 -10.26
C ARG A 840 49.38 -32.80 -10.71
N TYR A 841 48.25 -33.18 -11.32
CA TYR A 841 48.04 -34.55 -11.79
C TYR A 841 48.93 -34.90 -12.99
N VAL A 842 49.29 -33.92 -13.81
CA VAL A 842 50.24 -34.09 -14.93
C VAL A 842 51.64 -34.43 -14.41
N VAL A 843 52.07 -33.69 -13.38
CA VAL A 843 53.36 -33.90 -12.70
C VAL A 843 53.43 -35.31 -12.10
N GLU A 844 52.37 -35.76 -11.43
CA GLU A 844 52.28 -37.12 -10.88
C GLU A 844 52.35 -38.23 -11.94
N ARG A 845 51.90 -37.95 -13.17
CA ARG A 845 51.97 -38.90 -14.30
C ARG A 845 53.33 -38.88 -15.02
N GLY A 846 54.21 -37.95 -14.69
CA GLY A 846 55.51 -37.78 -15.37
C GLY A 846 55.37 -37.39 -16.85
N GLN A 847 54.23 -36.81 -17.24
CA GLN A 847 53.94 -36.39 -18.62
C GLN A 847 54.09 -34.87 -18.80
N ASP A 848 54.58 -34.17 -17.79
CA ASP A 848 54.77 -32.73 -17.83
C ASP A 848 55.99 -32.35 -18.67
N THR A 849 55.80 -31.41 -19.58
CA THR A 849 56.82 -30.89 -20.50
C THR A 849 57.18 -29.46 -20.12
N PRO A 850 58.39 -28.96 -20.43
CA PRO A 850 58.76 -27.57 -20.11
C PRO A 850 57.77 -26.54 -20.68
N GLN A 851 57.25 -26.81 -21.87
CA GLN A 851 56.25 -25.97 -22.53
C GLN A 851 54.88 -26.01 -21.83
N SER A 852 54.44 -27.18 -21.33
CA SER A 852 53.17 -27.29 -20.60
C SER A 852 53.25 -26.67 -19.22
N ALA A 853 54.37 -26.86 -18.52
CA ALA A 853 54.62 -26.29 -17.19
C ALA A 853 54.65 -24.75 -17.24
N GLU A 854 55.45 -24.16 -18.14
CA GLU A 854 55.59 -22.70 -18.25
C GLU A 854 54.26 -22.02 -18.61
N LEU A 855 53.49 -22.64 -19.52
CA LEU A 855 52.19 -22.11 -19.92
C LEU A 855 51.12 -22.31 -18.85
N ALA A 856 51.12 -23.43 -18.13
CA ALA A 856 50.23 -23.65 -17.01
C ALA A 856 50.51 -22.65 -15.88
N GLU A 857 51.78 -22.43 -15.52
CA GLU A 857 52.19 -21.44 -14.52
C GLU A 857 51.82 -20.01 -14.94
N ALA A 858 51.97 -19.66 -16.22
CA ALA A 858 51.55 -18.34 -16.72
C ALA A 858 50.04 -18.16 -16.62
N LEU A 859 49.25 -19.16 -17.02
CA LEU A 859 47.78 -19.10 -16.94
C LEU A 859 47.29 -19.09 -15.48
N GLU A 860 47.92 -19.86 -14.59
CA GLU A 860 47.66 -19.83 -13.14
C GLU A 860 48.05 -18.46 -12.54
N GLY A 861 49.15 -17.87 -13.02
CA GLY A 861 49.61 -16.53 -12.65
C GLY A 861 48.69 -15.40 -13.12
N ASP A 862 47.95 -15.61 -14.20
CA ASP A 862 46.86 -14.73 -14.65
C ASP A 862 45.54 -14.98 -13.88
N GLY A 863 45.57 -15.87 -12.88
CA GLY A 863 44.45 -16.18 -12.00
C GLY A 863 43.47 -17.23 -12.54
N ASN A 864 43.85 -17.97 -13.58
CA ASN A 864 43.00 -19.01 -14.16
C ASN A 864 43.17 -20.35 -13.46
N THR A 865 42.09 -21.11 -13.36
CA THR A 865 42.16 -22.55 -13.07
C THR A 865 42.54 -23.30 -14.34
N VAL A 866 43.67 -24.01 -14.32
CA VAL A 866 44.17 -24.75 -15.48
C VAL A 866 43.76 -26.22 -15.40
N ILE A 867 43.05 -26.67 -16.44
CA ILE A 867 42.64 -28.05 -16.64
C ILE A 867 43.45 -28.63 -17.78
N VAL A 868 44.08 -29.76 -17.55
CA VAL A 868 44.93 -30.43 -18.53
C VAL A 868 44.22 -31.64 -19.09
N VAL A 869 44.24 -31.79 -20.41
CA VAL A 869 43.68 -32.94 -21.12
C VAL A 869 44.82 -33.73 -21.75
N GLY A 870 44.86 -35.03 -21.53
CA GLY A 870 45.91 -35.90 -22.06
C GLY A 870 45.45 -37.31 -22.36
N ASN A 871 46.32 -38.08 -22.98
CA ASN A 871 46.14 -39.52 -23.20
C ASN A 871 47.32 -40.30 -22.61
N ALA A 872 47.42 -41.60 -22.93
CA ALA A 872 48.52 -42.44 -22.45
C ALA A 872 49.92 -42.02 -22.98
N ARG A 873 49.98 -41.27 -24.09
CA ARG A 873 51.23 -40.95 -24.81
C ARG A 873 51.75 -39.56 -24.47
N HIS A 874 50.90 -38.54 -24.44
CA HIS A 874 51.29 -37.14 -24.23
C HIS A 874 50.13 -36.26 -23.75
N VAL A 875 50.46 -35.03 -23.36
CA VAL A 875 49.49 -33.97 -23.05
C VAL A 875 48.92 -33.42 -24.35
N CYS A 876 47.59 -33.39 -24.46
CA CYS A 876 46.89 -32.91 -25.65
C CYS A 876 46.72 -31.38 -25.65
N GLY A 877 46.62 -30.76 -24.48
CA GLY A 877 46.48 -29.31 -24.32
C GLY A 877 45.97 -28.89 -22.94
N LEU A 878 45.82 -27.58 -22.76
CA LEU A 878 45.32 -26.93 -21.56
C LEU A 878 43.98 -26.22 -21.85
N ILE A 879 43.10 -26.21 -20.86
CA ILE A 879 41.85 -25.45 -20.85
C ILE A 879 41.92 -24.56 -19.61
N ALA A 880 41.96 -23.24 -19.83
CA ALA A 880 41.92 -22.25 -18.75
C ALA A 880 40.48 -21.88 -18.47
N VAL A 881 40.09 -21.96 -17.21
CA VAL A 881 38.77 -21.62 -16.70
C VAL A 881 38.93 -20.53 -15.66
N ALA A 882 38.15 -19.47 -15.76
CA ALA A 882 38.14 -18.41 -14.76
C ALA A 882 36.72 -17.98 -14.44
N ASP A 883 36.54 -17.44 -13.24
CA ASP A 883 35.33 -16.75 -12.85
C ASP A 883 35.37 -15.34 -13.43
N THR A 884 34.46 -15.02 -14.35
CA THR A 884 34.51 -13.78 -15.11
C THR A 884 33.99 -12.60 -14.29
N ILE A 885 34.66 -11.46 -14.44
CA ILE A 885 34.28 -10.21 -13.80
C ILE A 885 32.95 -9.71 -14.39
N ARG A 886 32.08 -9.17 -13.54
CA ARG A 886 30.84 -8.53 -14.02
C ARG A 886 31.18 -7.31 -14.88
N PRO A 887 30.61 -7.16 -16.09
CA PRO A 887 30.90 -6.03 -16.97
C PRO A 887 30.71 -4.66 -16.31
N GLU A 888 29.75 -4.56 -15.40
CA GLU A 888 29.40 -3.36 -14.65
C GLU A 888 30.27 -3.10 -13.41
N ALA A 889 31.14 -4.04 -12.99
CA ALA A 889 31.90 -3.93 -11.74
C ALA A 889 32.83 -2.71 -11.71
N GLY A 890 33.59 -2.47 -12.79
CA GLY A 890 34.50 -1.32 -12.86
C GLY A 890 33.77 0.02 -12.83
N GLU A 891 32.61 0.12 -13.51
CA GLU A 891 31.79 1.33 -13.47
C GLU A 891 31.12 1.53 -12.11
N MET A 892 30.69 0.44 -11.46
CA MET A 892 30.15 0.49 -10.10
C MET A 892 31.18 1.07 -9.12
N VAL A 893 32.44 0.60 -9.14
CA VAL A 893 33.50 1.13 -8.27
C VAL A 893 33.71 2.63 -8.51
N ARG A 894 33.84 3.06 -9.77
CA ARG A 894 33.95 4.49 -10.10
C ARG A 894 32.78 5.31 -9.57
N GLN A 895 31.56 4.81 -9.72
CA GLN A 895 30.37 5.51 -9.22
C GLN A 895 30.28 5.53 -7.70
N LEU A 896 30.78 4.52 -6.99
CA LEU A 896 30.85 4.49 -5.53
C LEU A 896 31.85 5.53 -5.01
N HIS A 897 33.04 5.62 -5.62
CA HIS A 897 34.00 6.69 -5.32
C HIS A 897 33.41 8.08 -5.62
N ALA A 898 32.75 8.26 -6.77
CA ALA A 898 32.07 9.51 -7.11
C ALA A 898 30.90 9.84 -6.16
N ALA A 899 30.25 8.81 -5.61
CA ALA A 899 29.23 8.96 -4.57
C ALA A 899 29.82 9.30 -3.20
N GLY A 900 31.15 9.27 -3.03
CA GLY A 900 31.87 9.66 -1.82
C GLY A 900 32.20 8.51 -0.86
N ILE A 901 32.28 7.27 -1.35
CA ILE A 901 32.93 6.16 -0.64
C ILE A 901 34.43 6.30 -0.85
N LEU A 902 35.23 6.19 0.22
CA LEU A 902 36.68 6.43 0.15
C LEU A 902 37.49 5.16 -0.10
N HIS A 903 37.00 4.02 0.39
CA HIS A 903 37.71 2.74 0.35
C HIS A 903 36.79 1.60 -0.06
N ILE A 904 37.16 0.87 -1.11
CA ILE A 904 36.53 -0.36 -1.54
C ILE A 904 37.53 -1.49 -1.29
N VAL A 905 37.10 -2.48 -0.51
CA VAL A 905 37.94 -3.58 -0.04
C VAL A 905 37.40 -4.89 -0.60
N MET A 906 38.24 -5.71 -1.23
CA MET A 906 37.87 -7.07 -1.63
C MET A 906 38.32 -8.08 -0.58
N LEU A 907 37.40 -8.94 -0.14
CA LEU A 907 37.66 -10.07 0.75
C LEU A 907 37.44 -11.36 -0.04
N THR A 908 38.42 -12.27 -0.04
CA THR A 908 38.29 -13.53 -0.78
C THR A 908 39.09 -14.67 -0.15
N GLY A 909 38.62 -15.90 -0.37
CA GLY A 909 39.36 -17.13 -0.07
C GLY A 909 40.31 -17.57 -1.20
N ASP A 910 40.25 -16.91 -2.36
CA ASP A 910 41.16 -17.18 -3.48
C ASP A 910 42.61 -16.81 -3.14
N ASN A 911 43.55 -17.33 -3.94
CA ASN A 911 44.95 -16.96 -3.81
C ASN A 911 45.17 -15.46 -4.10
N ARG A 912 46.25 -14.92 -3.55
CA ARG A 912 46.55 -13.48 -3.66
C ARG A 912 46.76 -12.99 -5.10
N VAL A 913 47.36 -13.81 -5.96
CA VAL A 913 47.69 -13.42 -7.34
C VAL A 913 46.41 -13.16 -8.15
N THR A 914 45.45 -14.09 -8.09
CA THR A 914 44.13 -13.95 -8.73
C THR A 914 43.39 -12.72 -8.20
N ALA A 915 43.37 -12.53 -6.87
CA ALA A 915 42.65 -11.43 -6.24
C ALA A 915 43.22 -10.05 -6.64
N GLU A 916 44.56 -9.91 -6.70
CA GLU A 916 45.23 -8.67 -7.12
C GLU A 916 45.04 -8.37 -8.62
N ALA A 917 44.96 -9.40 -9.47
CA ALA A 917 44.64 -9.23 -10.89
C ALA A 917 43.22 -8.65 -11.07
N ILE A 918 42.22 -9.26 -10.44
CA ILE A 918 40.82 -8.80 -10.48
C ILE A 918 40.69 -7.39 -9.89
N ALA A 919 41.36 -7.11 -8.77
CA ALA A 919 41.32 -5.81 -8.13
C ALA A 919 41.87 -4.69 -9.02
N ARG A 920 42.96 -4.94 -9.77
CA ARG A 920 43.53 -3.96 -10.71
C ARG A 920 42.60 -3.69 -11.89
N GLU A 921 41.91 -4.71 -12.38
CA GLU A 921 40.97 -4.56 -13.50
C GLU A 921 39.70 -3.79 -13.10
N VAL A 922 39.17 -4.07 -11.91
CA VAL A 922 37.93 -3.44 -11.39
C VAL A 922 38.20 -2.08 -10.73
N GLY A 923 39.41 -1.83 -10.23
CA GLY A 923 39.80 -0.60 -9.53
C GLY A 923 39.52 -0.62 -8.02
N VAL A 924 39.68 -1.78 -7.36
CA VAL A 924 39.52 -1.95 -5.90
C VAL A 924 40.74 -1.41 -5.15
N ASP A 925 40.54 -0.77 -3.99
CA ASP A 925 41.59 -0.05 -3.25
C ASP A 925 42.44 -0.98 -2.35
N GLU A 926 41.82 -1.94 -1.67
CA GLU A 926 42.50 -2.90 -0.77
C GLU A 926 42.04 -4.33 -1.06
N VAL A 927 42.96 -5.30 -0.99
CA VAL A 927 42.67 -6.73 -1.22
C VAL A 927 43.15 -7.55 -0.03
N TYR A 928 42.28 -8.41 0.49
CA TYR A 928 42.62 -9.43 1.46
C TYR A 928 42.20 -10.80 0.91
N ALA A 929 43.19 -11.60 0.56
CA ALA A 929 43.06 -12.91 -0.06
C ALA A 929 43.36 -14.04 0.93
N GLU A 930 43.09 -15.28 0.53
CA GLU A 930 43.33 -16.50 1.32
C GLU A 930 42.61 -16.53 2.67
N LEU A 931 41.46 -15.86 2.76
CA LEU A 931 40.67 -15.76 3.99
C LEU A 931 39.74 -16.96 4.18
N LEU A 932 39.76 -17.52 5.39
CA LEU A 932 38.71 -18.41 5.88
C LEU A 932 37.46 -17.60 6.31
N PRO A 933 36.27 -18.21 6.43
CA PRO A 933 35.07 -17.52 6.86
C PRO A 933 35.21 -16.76 8.20
N GLU A 934 35.91 -17.34 9.18
CA GLU A 934 36.15 -16.66 10.47
C GLU A 934 37.09 -15.47 10.33
N ASP A 935 38.04 -15.54 9.40
CA ASP A 935 38.99 -14.46 9.15
C ASP A 935 38.36 -13.30 8.38
N LYS A 936 37.37 -13.58 7.51
CA LYS A 936 36.50 -12.53 6.93
C LYS A 936 35.82 -11.72 8.03
N VAL A 937 35.23 -12.39 9.04
CA VAL A 937 34.56 -11.71 10.17
C VAL A 937 35.53 -10.83 10.97
N LYS A 938 36.70 -11.36 11.34
CA LYS A 938 37.74 -10.57 12.04
C LYS A 938 38.20 -9.36 11.21
N LYS A 939 38.34 -9.53 9.89
CA LYS A 939 38.74 -8.44 9.01
C LYS A 939 37.68 -7.34 8.95
N ILE A 940 36.41 -7.72 8.90
CA ILE A 940 35.29 -6.77 9.00
C ILE A 940 35.36 -6.00 10.33
N ASP A 941 35.70 -6.64 11.45
CA ASP A 941 35.87 -5.96 12.75
C ASP A 941 36.97 -4.91 12.74
N GLU A 942 38.12 -5.26 12.15
CA GLU A 942 39.23 -4.32 11.97
C GLU A 942 38.83 -3.13 11.09
N LEU A 943 38.09 -3.38 10.00
CA LEU A 943 37.61 -2.35 9.09
C LEU A 943 36.58 -1.43 9.77
N VAL A 944 35.65 -1.98 10.55
CA VAL A 944 34.70 -1.22 11.38
C VAL A 944 35.45 -0.38 12.41
N GLY A 945 36.47 -0.93 13.06
CA GLY A 945 37.33 -0.18 14.01
C GLY A 945 38.09 0.97 13.34
N ARG A 946 38.57 0.79 12.10
CA ARG A 946 39.36 1.78 11.36
C ARG A 946 38.50 2.88 10.73
N TYR A 947 37.41 2.50 10.06
CA TYR A 947 36.61 3.40 9.21
C TYR A 947 35.27 3.80 9.85
N GLY A 948 34.88 3.19 10.96
CA GLY A 948 33.61 3.43 11.65
C GLY A 948 32.48 2.66 10.99
N VAL A 949 31.79 3.26 10.00
CA VAL A 949 30.63 2.63 9.34
C VAL A 949 31.08 1.94 8.06
N VAL A 950 31.00 0.61 8.05
CA VAL A 950 31.45 -0.26 6.94
C VAL A 950 30.30 -1.15 6.48
N ALA A 951 30.11 -1.25 5.17
CA ALA A 951 29.20 -2.22 4.58
C ALA A 951 29.96 -3.48 4.15
N MET A 952 29.32 -4.64 4.28
CA MET A 952 29.77 -5.89 3.64
C MET A 952 28.78 -6.23 2.54
N VAL A 953 29.26 -6.57 1.35
CA VAL A 953 28.47 -7.01 0.20
C VAL A 953 28.84 -8.46 -0.12
N GLY A 954 27.85 -9.33 -0.25
CA GLY A 954 28.07 -10.74 -0.58
C GLY A 954 26.83 -11.44 -1.13
N ASP A 955 26.98 -12.72 -1.47
CA ASP A 955 25.89 -13.60 -1.94
C ASP A 955 24.94 -14.04 -0.82
N GLY A 956 25.34 -13.81 0.44
CA GLY A 956 24.57 -14.10 1.65
C GLY A 956 24.46 -15.58 2.05
N VAL A 957 25.01 -16.52 1.26
CA VAL A 957 25.10 -17.93 1.63
C VAL A 957 26.41 -18.20 2.36
N ASN A 958 27.53 -17.80 1.77
CA ASN A 958 28.86 -18.07 2.31
C ASN A 958 29.33 -16.95 3.25
N ASP A 959 28.80 -15.74 3.06
CA ASP A 959 29.22 -14.54 3.78
C ASP A 959 28.26 -14.10 4.89
N ALA A 960 27.26 -14.91 5.23
CA ALA A 960 26.28 -14.61 6.27
C ALA A 960 26.91 -14.10 7.59
N PRO A 961 27.95 -14.75 8.15
CA PRO A 961 28.61 -14.26 9.36
C PRO A 961 29.28 -12.89 9.19
N ALA A 962 29.89 -12.63 8.02
CA ALA A 962 30.56 -11.37 7.73
C ALA A 962 29.55 -10.23 7.50
N LEU A 963 28.42 -10.52 6.83
CA LEU A 963 27.30 -9.60 6.64
C LEU A 963 26.70 -9.17 7.97
N ALA A 964 26.44 -10.12 8.87
CA ALA A 964 25.85 -9.84 10.18
C ALA A 964 26.76 -9.01 11.09
N ARG A 965 28.09 -9.08 10.89
CA ARG A 965 29.06 -8.37 11.71
C ARG A 965 29.33 -6.94 11.26
N ALA A 966 29.16 -6.67 9.97
CA ALA A 966 29.32 -5.34 9.38
C ALA A 966 28.34 -4.32 10.00
N SER A 967 28.61 -3.03 9.81
CA SER A 967 27.62 -2.00 10.20
C SER A 967 26.38 -2.04 9.30
N LEU A 968 26.54 -2.54 8.07
CA LEU A 968 25.48 -2.73 7.11
C LEU A 968 25.78 -3.98 6.26
N GLY A 969 24.99 -5.04 6.40
CA GLY A 969 25.06 -6.20 5.52
C GLY A 969 24.22 -6.00 4.26
N ILE A 970 24.81 -6.15 3.08
CA ILE A 970 24.13 -6.08 1.78
C ILE A 970 24.24 -7.44 1.07
N ALA A 971 23.11 -8.13 0.88
CA ALA A 971 23.07 -9.35 0.09
C ALA A 971 22.68 -9.06 -1.36
N MET A 972 23.25 -9.81 -2.29
CA MET A 972 22.87 -9.80 -3.70
C MET A 972 22.09 -11.06 -4.08
N GLY A 973 21.43 -11.05 -5.24
CA GLY A 973 20.78 -12.26 -5.77
C GLY A 973 19.70 -12.84 -4.87
N ALA A 974 19.09 -11.99 -4.02
CA ALA A 974 18.32 -12.43 -2.87
C ALA A 974 17.08 -13.27 -3.26
N ILE A 975 16.63 -13.15 -4.52
CA ILE A 975 15.55 -13.93 -5.11
C ILE A 975 15.75 -15.46 -5.01
N GLY A 976 17.00 -15.94 -5.05
CA GLY A 976 17.33 -17.37 -5.03
C GLY A 976 17.90 -17.92 -3.72
N SER A 977 18.09 -17.07 -2.69
CA SER A 977 18.74 -17.46 -1.44
C SER A 977 18.00 -16.93 -0.20
N ASP A 978 17.27 -17.83 0.45
CA ASP A 978 16.53 -17.53 1.68
C ASP A 978 17.47 -17.08 2.82
N ALA A 979 18.66 -17.68 2.89
CA ALA A 979 19.68 -17.33 3.88
C ALA A 979 20.23 -15.90 3.68
N ALA A 980 20.39 -15.48 2.42
CA ALA A 980 20.86 -14.15 2.07
C ALA A 980 19.82 -13.07 2.45
N ILE A 981 18.55 -13.36 2.18
CA ILE A 981 17.43 -12.54 2.60
C ILE A 981 17.37 -12.42 4.12
N GLU A 982 17.51 -13.50 4.87
CA GLU A 982 17.38 -13.46 6.35
C GLU A 982 18.55 -12.75 7.03
N THR A 983 19.75 -12.85 6.47
CA THR A 983 20.97 -12.35 7.13
C THR A 983 21.26 -10.88 6.83
N ALA A 984 20.92 -10.37 5.63
CA ALA A 984 21.32 -9.03 5.22
C ALA A 984 20.38 -7.92 5.70
N ASP A 985 20.90 -6.73 6.00
CA ASP A 985 20.11 -5.55 6.34
C ASP A 985 19.44 -4.92 5.11
N VAL A 986 20.13 -5.02 3.97
CA VAL A 986 19.67 -4.62 2.65
C VAL A 986 19.83 -5.79 1.70
N ALA A 987 18.81 -6.08 0.91
CA ALA A 987 18.85 -7.13 -0.10
C ALA A 987 18.62 -6.53 -1.49
N LEU A 988 19.52 -6.82 -2.42
CA LEU A 988 19.32 -6.54 -3.84
C LEU A 988 18.52 -7.72 -4.43
N MET A 989 17.39 -7.40 -5.06
CA MET A 989 16.50 -8.41 -5.62
C MET A 989 17.11 -9.08 -6.87
N THR A 990 18.16 -8.50 -7.45
CA THR A 990 18.89 -9.05 -8.59
C THR A 990 20.37 -9.08 -8.28
N ASP A 991 21.14 -9.74 -9.14
CA ASP A 991 22.61 -9.71 -9.13
C ASP A 991 23.19 -8.42 -9.75
N ASP A 992 22.37 -7.37 -9.89
CA ASP A 992 22.77 -6.08 -10.44
C ASP A 992 23.49 -5.23 -9.39
N ILE A 993 24.82 -5.27 -9.42
CA ILE A 993 25.67 -4.51 -8.50
C ILE A 993 25.63 -2.99 -8.76
N SER A 994 25.09 -2.55 -9.89
CA SER A 994 24.91 -1.11 -10.19
C SER A 994 23.90 -0.43 -9.25
N LYS A 995 23.05 -1.21 -8.56
CA LYS A 995 22.14 -0.71 -7.53
C LYS A 995 22.86 -0.19 -6.28
N LEU A 996 24.11 -0.61 -6.02
CA LEU A 996 24.89 -0.15 -4.85
C LEU A 996 25.17 1.37 -4.89
N PRO A 997 25.76 1.94 -5.97
CA PRO A 997 25.87 3.38 -6.10
C PRO A 997 24.53 4.12 -6.02
N TRP A 998 23.48 3.53 -6.60
CA TRP A 998 22.13 4.10 -6.52
C TRP A 998 21.64 4.19 -5.07
N LEU A 999 21.80 3.13 -4.27
CA LEU A 999 21.42 3.07 -2.86
C LEU A 999 22.13 4.15 -2.04
N VAL A 1000 23.45 4.30 -2.22
CA VAL A 1000 24.24 5.35 -1.52
C VAL A 1000 23.72 6.75 -1.88
N ARG A 1001 23.49 7.03 -3.16
CA ARG A 1001 22.95 8.33 -3.61
C ARG A 1001 21.54 8.58 -3.08
N HIS A 1002 20.69 7.55 -3.07
CA HIS A 1002 19.32 7.62 -2.58
C HIS A 1002 19.27 7.89 -1.07
N ALA A 1003 20.10 7.20 -0.28
CA ALA A 1003 20.25 7.45 1.15
C ALA A 1003 20.74 8.89 1.43
N LYS A 1004 21.76 9.37 0.69
CA LYS A 1004 22.27 10.75 0.83
C LYS A 1004 21.20 11.79 0.50
N ARG A 1005 20.45 11.58 -0.59
CA ARG A 1005 19.31 12.44 -0.96
C ARG A 1005 18.23 12.46 0.12
N THR A 1006 17.94 11.31 0.72
CA THR A 1006 16.95 11.18 1.79
C THR A 1006 17.37 11.98 3.03
N LEU A 1007 18.61 11.81 3.49
CA LEU A 1007 19.15 12.60 4.60
C LEU A 1007 19.22 14.10 4.29
N ALA A 1008 19.54 14.48 3.05
CA ALA A 1008 19.55 15.89 2.65
C ALA A 1008 18.14 16.51 2.75
N ILE A 1009 17.10 15.82 2.30
CA ILE A 1009 15.71 16.27 2.41
C ILE A 1009 15.28 16.37 3.87
N ILE A 1010 15.62 15.38 4.70
CA ILE A 1010 15.35 15.42 6.15
C ILE A 1010 16.01 16.64 6.78
N ARG A 1011 17.30 16.88 6.52
CA ARG A 1011 18.03 18.06 7.04
C ARG A 1011 17.43 19.39 6.55
N GLN A 1012 17.04 19.48 5.28
CA GLN A 1012 16.37 20.66 4.73
C GLN A 1012 15.06 20.95 5.45
N ASN A 1013 14.24 19.92 5.66
CA ASN A 1013 12.95 20.06 6.32
C ASN A 1013 13.12 20.44 7.80
N ILE A 1014 14.08 19.83 8.51
CA ILE A 1014 14.41 20.18 9.90
C ILE A 1014 14.86 21.65 9.98
N ALA A 1015 15.82 22.05 9.15
CA ALA A 1015 16.34 23.42 9.14
C ALA A 1015 15.26 24.44 8.79
N PHE A 1016 14.40 24.13 7.82
CA PHE A 1016 13.26 24.96 7.44
C PHE A 1016 12.24 25.08 8.59
N SER A 1017 11.86 23.97 9.22
CA SER A 1017 10.90 23.98 10.34
C SER A 1017 11.41 24.80 11.53
N LEU A 1018 12.67 24.62 11.91
CA LEU A 1018 13.29 25.38 13.00
C LEU A 1018 13.46 26.87 12.62
N GLY A 1019 13.80 27.16 11.36
CA GLY A 1019 13.92 28.52 10.85
C GLY A 1019 12.60 29.30 10.89
N VAL A 1020 11.50 28.68 10.45
CA VAL A 1020 10.15 29.28 10.53
C VAL A 1020 9.75 29.57 11.97
N LYS A 1021 10.03 28.65 12.90
CA LYS A 1021 9.73 28.85 14.33
C LYS A 1021 10.56 29.97 14.94
N ALA A 1022 11.86 30.02 14.67
CA ALA A 1022 12.73 31.08 15.16
C ALA A 1022 12.28 32.46 14.66
N LEU A 1023 11.87 32.55 13.39
CA LEU A 1023 11.32 33.78 12.81
C LEU A 1023 10.03 34.23 13.52
N PHE A 1024 9.06 33.34 13.68
CA PHE A 1024 7.78 33.68 14.32
C PHE A 1024 7.94 33.97 15.81
N MET A 1025 8.83 33.26 16.50
CA MET A 1025 9.21 33.56 17.89
C MET A 1025 9.72 35.01 18.03
N ALA A 1026 10.60 35.46 17.12
CA ALA A 1026 11.09 36.84 17.13
C ALA A 1026 9.97 37.85 16.86
N LEU A 1027 9.04 37.53 15.94
CA LEU A 1027 7.87 38.37 15.65
C LEU A 1027 6.91 38.49 16.85
N THR A 1028 6.77 37.45 17.67
CA THR A 1028 5.96 37.51 18.91
C THR A 1028 6.53 38.50 19.90
N PHE A 1029 7.85 38.50 20.12
CA PHE A 1029 8.48 39.48 21.00
C PHE A 1029 8.47 40.90 20.44
N ALA A 1030 8.46 41.05 19.11
CA ALA A 1030 8.24 42.33 18.44
C ALA A 1030 6.77 42.81 18.50
N GLY A 1031 5.83 42.01 19.00
CA GLY A 1031 4.40 42.32 19.03
C GLY A 1031 3.71 42.28 17.66
N LEU A 1032 4.34 41.65 16.67
CA LEU A 1032 3.85 41.57 15.29
C LEU A 1032 3.21 40.22 14.96
N ALA A 1033 3.35 39.21 15.83
CA ALA A 1033 2.76 37.89 15.63
C ALA A 1033 1.37 37.80 16.25
N THR A 1034 0.41 37.30 15.47
CA THR A 1034 -0.95 36.94 15.91
C THR A 1034 -1.07 35.41 16.08
N LEU A 1035 -2.08 34.95 16.82
CA LEU A 1035 -2.35 33.51 16.98
C LEU A 1035 -2.64 32.88 15.61
N TRP A 1036 -3.42 33.56 14.76
CA TRP A 1036 -3.66 33.12 13.39
C TRP A 1036 -2.37 32.98 12.56
N GLY A 1037 -1.48 33.99 12.61
CA GLY A 1037 -0.22 33.98 11.87
C GLY A 1037 0.69 32.84 12.29
N ALA A 1038 0.73 32.54 13.60
CA ALA A 1038 1.46 31.41 14.16
C ALA A 1038 1.00 30.07 13.59
N ILE A 1039 -0.31 29.83 13.52
CA ILE A 1039 -0.87 28.56 13.05
C ILE A 1039 -0.64 28.42 11.54
N ALA A 1040 -0.89 29.48 10.78
CA ALA A 1040 -0.67 29.48 9.34
C ALA A 1040 0.80 29.16 9.01
N ALA A 1041 1.74 29.67 9.80
CA ALA A 1041 3.16 29.37 9.66
C ALA A 1041 3.48 27.90 9.93
N ASP A 1042 2.97 27.33 11.04
CA ASP A 1042 3.33 25.95 11.44
C ASP A 1042 2.64 24.89 10.56
N VAL A 1043 1.37 25.09 10.21
CA VAL A 1043 0.63 24.20 9.30
C VAL A 1043 1.15 24.35 7.88
N GLY A 1044 1.41 25.58 7.43
CA GLY A 1044 2.03 25.85 6.14
C GLY A 1044 3.41 25.20 6.04
N ALA A 1045 4.23 25.29 7.10
CA ALA A 1045 5.52 24.63 7.17
C ALA A 1045 5.37 23.10 7.09
N SER A 1046 4.40 22.53 7.81
CA SER A 1046 4.08 21.10 7.79
C SER A 1046 3.73 20.60 6.37
N LEU A 1047 2.90 21.35 5.64
CA LEU A 1047 2.56 21.01 4.25
C LEU A 1047 3.78 21.07 3.31
N VAL A 1048 4.64 22.08 3.47
CA VAL A 1048 5.86 22.23 2.66
C VAL A 1048 6.83 21.08 2.90
N VAL A 1049 7.06 20.69 4.16
CA VAL A 1049 7.97 19.58 4.48
C VAL A 1049 7.43 18.24 3.98
N ILE A 1050 6.11 17.99 4.09
CA ILE A 1050 5.47 16.79 3.53
C ILE A 1050 5.62 16.76 2.01
N ALA A 1051 5.33 17.88 1.33
CA ALA A 1051 5.48 17.96 -0.12
C ALA A 1051 6.94 17.73 -0.56
N ASN A 1052 7.91 18.27 0.18
CA ASN A 1052 9.33 18.05 -0.08
C ASN A 1052 9.75 16.59 0.14
N ALA A 1053 9.26 15.96 1.21
CA ALA A 1053 9.47 14.53 1.50
C ALA A 1053 8.94 13.63 0.39
N LEU A 1054 7.72 13.89 -0.10
CA LEU A 1054 7.10 13.11 -1.19
C LEU A 1054 7.86 13.19 -2.53
N ARG A 1055 8.79 14.14 -2.71
CA ARG A 1055 9.67 14.16 -3.89
C ARG A 1055 10.59 12.95 -3.97
N LEU A 1056 10.80 12.24 -2.86
CA LEU A 1056 11.54 10.96 -2.81
C LEU A 1056 10.83 9.85 -3.60
N LEU A 1057 9.51 9.93 -3.78
CA LEU A 1057 8.76 8.97 -4.59
C LEU A 1057 8.97 9.11 -6.10
N ARG A 1058 9.51 10.24 -6.56
CA ARG A 1058 9.80 10.44 -7.99
C ARG A 1058 11.15 9.79 -8.32
N PRO A 1059 11.22 8.92 -9.34
CA PRO A 1059 12.49 8.35 -9.77
C PRO A 1059 13.46 9.49 -10.07
N ALA A 1060 14.66 9.41 -9.50
CA ALA A 1060 15.71 10.36 -9.83
C ALA A 1060 15.95 10.25 -11.34
N ARG A 1061 15.76 11.35 -12.09
CA ARG A 1061 16.40 11.44 -13.40
C ARG A 1061 17.87 11.35 -13.12
N VAL A 1062 18.48 10.22 -13.49
CA VAL A 1062 19.93 10.13 -13.63
C VAL A 1062 20.26 11.24 -14.63
N ARG A 1063 20.82 12.34 -14.12
CA ARG A 1063 21.51 13.27 -15.00
C ARG A 1063 22.74 12.49 -15.40
N ASP A 1064 22.74 11.96 -16.62
CA ASP A 1064 23.96 11.48 -17.25
C ASP A 1064 24.98 12.62 -17.13
N ALA A 1065 25.99 12.38 -16.31
CA ALA A 1065 27.19 13.20 -16.28
C ALA A 1065 27.95 12.91 -17.57
N GLY A 1066 27.43 13.37 -18.71
CA GLY A 1066 27.95 13.06 -20.03
C GLY A 1066 27.45 13.97 -21.15
N SER A 1067 26.31 14.66 -20.96
CA SER A 1067 25.83 15.65 -21.93
C SER A 1067 25.70 17.03 -21.29
N ARG A 1068 26.75 17.83 -21.44
CA ARG A 1068 26.65 19.30 -21.43
C ARG A 1068 26.42 19.78 -22.87
N PRO A 1069 25.74 20.92 -23.05
CA PRO A 1069 24.74 21.17 -24.09
C PRO A 1069 25.22 21.05 -25.53
#